data_AF-A0A7R9J9A2-F1
#
_entry.id   AF-A0A7R9J9A2-F1
#
_cell.length_a   1.000
_cell.length_b   1.000
_cell.length_c   1.000
_cell.angle_alpha   90.00
_cell.angle_beta   90.00
_cell.angle_gamma   90.00
#
_symmetry.space_group_name_H-M   'P 1'
#
loop_
_entity.id
_entity.type
_entity.pdbx_description
1 polymer ?
#
loop_
_entity_poly.entity_id
_entity_poly.type
_entity_poly.pdbx_seq_one_letter_code
_entity_poly.pdbx_strand_id
1 'polypeptide(L)'
;MPKSKRDKKVSLTKVTKKVGLQLKQKFIEGIQKYVEDYNSVFVVSWDKMRNEKQKELRVQWKPSRFVFGKNSLLQLAMGKTSESEPLEGLHKLSQHIRGQCGLLFTDKVEAEVLEWFKNYSRQDFARSGTIAEDTLVLNEGPLTQFPGSLEPRLRQLGLPTQLKGGVVSLLQDVIVCTEGKVIMPEQARILRLLGRETSRFTLSVRCRWENIIKKERGAHKLYLTGLEEEKRIEVEWKKQDQEVGLMEPSRVSNLLDYEDIIEARHSTSDFMFMSRRWEPVPAYNHPNNFSPTHLKDVTLSSPPVQHMIHQLSSEEESTPEQLTMTVAAMLEEIGLNRNMVVIRWLGLALIKILKRTCSGLLVSDSINRLKARMGTNPVIFAPSHRSYADFILMSYICFHYDLQIPAIAAGMDFHGMWGLGRLLRDCGAFFMRRSFSSDRLYWTVFSEYVNTLVTKNRSSLEFFIEGTRSRSGKTLWPKFGILSMALTPFLSGRIPDITVVPVNISYDRTLEEKLFSYELLGIPKPRETTRGLIKAKNILREQYGKIHVTFGQPLDVREYCGERLERASHSMVPAHMDRLNPRETELCSELAHVIVARQRDLTVLSPFNLVAITLGLGSSLPLSKLLAEVVWLKSLLVSLGALVDLAESEVLVEAEIKRSISIHSSLVALTPCGMVQLIEVQSPDCTMDITKVKGNLIRSIIAG
;
A
#
# COMPACT_ATOMS: atom_id res chain seq x y z
N MET A 1 6.64 42.09 0.01
CA MET A 1 5.83 42.22 -1.21
C MET A 1 5.31 40.84 -1.63
N PRO A 2 4.01 40.66 -1.92
CA PRO A 2 3.52 39.39 -2.45
C PRO A 2 4.07 39.18 -3.87
N LYS A 3 4.61 37.98 -4.15
CA LYS A 3 5.18 37.60 -5.45
C LYS A 3 4.16 37.79 -6.58
N SER A 4 4.58 38.43 -7.67
CA SER A 4 3.85 38.58 -8.94
C SER A 4 3.24 37.23 -9.37
N LYS A 5 1.90 37.14 -9.37
CA LYS A 5 1.16 36.02 -9.96
C LYS A 5 0.67 36.46 -11.35
N ARG A 6 1.04 35.72 -12.40
CA ARG A 6 0.51 35.94 -13.75
C ARG A 6 -1.00 35.79 -13.74
N ASP A 7 -1.66 36.72 -14.43
CA ASP A 7 -3.11 36.83 -14.49
C ASP A 7 -3.71 35.64 -15.24
N LYS A 8 -4.69 34.96 -14.62
CA LYS A 8 -5.25 33.72 -15.15
C LYS A 8 -6.49 34.07 -15.97
N LYS A 9 -6.37 34.09 -17.31
CA LYS A 9 -7.51 34.31 -18.21
C LYS A 9 -8.63 33.30 -17.92
N VAL A 10 -9.73 33.76 -17.33
CA VAL A 10 -10.93 32.95 -17.06
C VAL A 10 -11.87 33.05 -18.27
N SER A 11 -12.14 31.93 -18.92
CA SER A 11 -13.10 31.86 -20.03
C SER A 11 -14.53 31.87 -19.48
N LEU A 12 -15.40 32.71 -20.05
CA LEU A 12 -16.84 32.82 -19.70
C LEU A 12 -17.71 31.73 -20.34
N THR A 13 -17.12 30.63 -20.81
CA THR A 13 -17.87 29.54 -21.45
C THR A 13 -18.79 28.83 -20.43
N LYS A 14 -20.04 28.57 -20.81
CA LYS A 14 -21.08 27.91 -19.99
C LYS A 14 -20.78 26.44 -19.62
N VAL A 15 -19.61 25.91 -20.00
CA VAL A 15 -19.24 24.52 -19.70
C VAL A 15 -18.67 24.46 -18.28
N THR A 16 -19.54 24.17 -17.31
CA THR A 16 -19.14 23.86 -15.95
C THR A 16 -18.18 22.67 -15.94
N LYS A 17 -17.06 22.77 -15.20
CA LYS A 17 -16.18 21.62 -14.95
C LYS A 17 -17.02 20.55 -14.25
N LYS A 18 -17.35 19.48 -14.97
CA LYS A 18 -18.09 18.35 -14.40
C LYS A 18 -17.36 17.82 -13.17
N VAL A 19 -18.11 17.56 -12.09
CA VAL A 19 -17.62 17.04 -10.80
C VAL A 19 -16.85 15.73 -11.05
N GLY A 20 -15.52 15.81 -11.01
CA GLY A 20 -14.65 14.80 -11.63
C GLY A 20 -14.57 13.45 -10.93
N LEU A 21 -15.09 13.31 -9.71
CA LEU A 21 -15.04 12.06 -8.94
C LEU A 21 -16.27 11.17 -9.20
N GLN A 22 -17.47 11.73 -9.11
CA GLN A 22 -18.73 10.99 -9.28
C GLN A 22 -18.85 10.36 -10.68
N LEU A 23 -18.41 11.06 -11.72
CA LEU A 23 -18.43 10.52 -13.09
C LEU A 23 -17.43 9.38 -13.28
N LYS A 24 -16.28 9.42 -12.60
CA LYS A 24 -15.30 8.32 -12.64
C LYS A 24 -15.86 7.08 -11.93
N GLN A 25 -16.55 7.29 -10.82
CA GLN A 25 -17.20 6.23 -10.07
C GLN A 25 -18.30 5.55 -10.90
N LYS A 26 -19.23 6.33 -11.47
CA LYS A 26 -20.27 5.81 -12.39
C LYS A 26 -19.69 5.09 -13.61
N PHE A 27 -18.55 5.57 -14.12
CA PHE A 27 -17.87 4.92 -15.24
C PHE A 27 -17.29 3.56 -14.86
N ILE A 28 -16.74 3.41 -13.65
CA ILE A 28 -16.25 2.14 -13.12
C ILE A 28 -17.40 1.16 -12.90
N GLU A 29 -18.48 1.60 -12.25
CA GLU A 29 -19.68 0.78 -12.01
C GLU A 29 -20.30 0.27 -13.32
N GLY A 30 -20.37 1.13 -14.35
CA GLY A 30 -20.87 0.71 -15.67
C GLY A 30 -19.99 -0.36 -16.35
N ILE A 31 -18.67 -0.33 -16.13
CA ILE A 31 -17.76 -1.35 -16.63
C ILE A 31 -17.94 -2.67 -15.87
N GLN A 32 -18.05 -2.61 -14.55
CA GLN A 32 -18.29 -3.79 -13.71
C GLN A 32 -19.62 -4.46 -14.06
N LYS A 33 -20.64 -3.69 -14.38
CA LYS A 33 -21.90 -4.24 -14.90
C LYS A 33 -21.71 -5.01 -16.22
N TYR A 34 -20.90 -4.50 -17.15
CA TYR A 34 -20.63 -5.24 -18.40
C TYR A 34 -19.83 -6.53 -18.17
N VAL A 35 -18.99 -6.60 -17.14
CA VAL A 35 -18.32 -7.83 -16.74
C VAL A 35 -19.32 -8.91 -16.32
N GLU A 36 -20.43 -8.53 -15.67
CA GLU A 36 -21.50 -9.44 -15.24
C GLU A 36 -22.43 -9.82 -16.40
N ASP A 37 -22.74 -8.87 -17.28
CA ASP A 37 -23.69 -9.04 -18.38
C ASP A 37 -23.14 -9.96 -19.49
N TYR A 38 -21.85 -9.89 -19.82
CA TYR A 38 -21.24 -10.59 -20.96
C TYR A 38 -20.33 -11.77 -20.55
N ASN A 39 -20.21 -12.76 -21.43
CA ASN A 39 -19.40 -13.95 -21.19
C ASN A 39 -17.89 -13.72 -21.37
N SER A 40 -17.48 -12.71 -22.12
CA SER A 40 -16.07 -12.48 -22.43
C SER A 40 -15.69 -11.00 -22.48
N VAL A 41 -14.46 -10.73 -22.05
CA VAL A 41 -13.83 -9.42 -22.10
C VAL A 41 -12.52 -9.51 -22.87
N PHE A 42 -12.41 -8.75 -23.95
CA PHE A 42 -11.18 -8.65 -24.76
C PHE A 42 -10.48 -7.32 -24.51
N VAL A 43 -9.16 -7.36 -24.30
CA VAL A 43 -8.32 -6.16 -24.37
C VAL A 43 -7.93 -5.95 -25.83
N VAL A 44 -8.40 -4.85 -26.39
CA VAL A 44 -8.18 -4.46 -27.78
C VAL A 44 -7.22 -3.28 -27.80
N SER A 45 -6.14 -3.38 -28.58
CA SER A 45 -5.29 -2.25 -28.92
C SER A 45 -5.54 -1.73 -30.32
N TRP A 46 -5.15 -0.48 -30.51
CA TRP A 46 -5.20 0.18 -31.80
C TRP A 46 -3.97 1.05 -31.98
N ASP A 47 -3.72 1.41 -33.22
CA ASP A 47 -2.85 2.52 -33.57
C ASP A 47 -3.67 3.65 -34.21
N LYS A 48 -3.32 4.91 -33.92
CA LYS A 48 -3.88 6.12 -34.57
C LYS A 48 -5.42 6.32 -34.54
N MET A 49 -6.13 5.83 -33.50
CA MET A 49 -7.60 5.91 -33.38
C MET A 49 -8.23 7.32 -33.45
N ARG A 50 -9.46 7.40 -34.01
CA ARG A 50 -10.32 8.60 -34.07
C ARG A 50 -11.71 8.36 -33.45
N ASN A 51 -12.34 9.42 -32.97
CA ASN A 51 -13.66 9.37 -32.34
C ASN A 51 -14.76 8.86 -33.28
N GLU A 52 -14.71 9.21 -34.57
CA GLU A 52 -15.69 8.73 -35.56
C GLU A 52 -15.60 7.22 -35.74
N LYS A 53 -14.37 6.67 -35.84
CA LYS A 53 -14.13 5.23 -35.92
C LYS A 53 -14.58 4.51 -34.63
N GLN A 54 -14.39 5.11 -33.46
CA GLN A 54 -14.95 4.57 -32.19
C GLN A 54 -16.49 4.49 -32.21
N LYS A 55 -17.16 5.48 -32.80
CA LYS A 55 -18.63 5.47 -32.95
C LYS A 55 -19.08 4.39 -33.93
N GLU A 56 -18.40 4.27 -35.08
CA GLU A 56 -18.66 3.23 -36.09
C GLU A 56 -18.55 1.83 -35.47
N LEU A 57 -17.46 1.53 -34.75
CA LEU A 57 -17.25 0.26 -34.06
C LEU A 57 -18.37 -0.06 -33.06
N ARG A 58 -18.79 0.93 -32.26
CA ARG A 58 -19.88 0.76 -31.29
C ARG A 58 -21.23 0.47 -31.93
N VAL A 59 -21.48 0.98 -33.14
CA VAL A 59 -22.71 0.70 -33.89
C VAL A 59 -22.65 -0.68 -34.52
N GLN A 60 -21.54 -1.01 -35.19
CA GLN A 60 -21.34 -2.27 -35.89
C GLN A 60 -21.37 -3.49 -34.95
N TRP A 61 -20.88 -3.34 -33.72
CA TRP A 61 -20.76 -4.43 -32.77
C TRP A 61 -21.95 -4.58 -31.82
N LYS A 62 -23.07 -3.86 -31.99
CA LYS A 62 -24.28 -4.12 -31.18
C LYS A 62 -24.74 -5.58 -31.39
N PRO A 63 -25.05 -6.34 -30.33
CA PRO A 63 -25.28 -5.92 -28.93
C PRO A 63 -24.04 -5.84 -28.02
N SER A 64 -22.84 -6.18 -28.49
CA SER A 64 -21.57 -6.08 -27.74
C SER A 64 -21.22 -4.62 -27.37
N ARG A 65 -20.31 -4.44 -26.40
CA ARG A 65 -19.97 -3.11 -25.86
C ARG A 65 -18.48 -2.83 -25.93
N PHE A 66 -18.12 -1.74 -26.62
CA PHE A 66 -16.78 -1.15 -26.57
C PHE A 66 -16.67 -0.06 -25.51
N VAL A 67 -15.74 -0.24 -24.59
CA VAL A 67 -15.39 0.75 -23.57
C VAL A 67 -13.99 1.30 -23.82
N PHE A 68 -13.94 2.63 -23.98
CA PHE A 68 -12.72 3.40 -24.17
C PHE A 68 -12.57 4.38 -23.00
N GLY A 69 -11.38 4.46 -22.41
CA GLY A 69 -11.16 5.31 -21.24
C GLY A 69 -9.70 5.37 -20.84
N LYS A 70 -9.40 6.10 -19.75
CA LYS A 70 -8.04 6.14 -19.20
C LYS A 70 -7.67 4.75 -18.68
N ASN A 71 -6.52 4.21 -19.08
CA ASN A 71 -6.06 2.87 -18.66
C ASN A 71 -6.14 2.67 -17.14
N SER A 72 -5.75 3.67 -16.36
CA SER A 72 -5.82 3.60 -14.90
C SER A 72 -7.24 3.39 -14.34
N LEU A 73 -8.27 3.86 -15.04
CA LEU A 73 -9.68 3.65 -14.67
C LEU A 73 -10.19 2.29 -15.14
N LEU A 74 -9.82 1.86 -16.34
CA LEU A 74 -10.16 0.52 -16.84
C LEU A 74 -9.55 -0.56 -15.94
N GLN A 75 -8.27 -0.40 -15.57
CA GLN A 75 -7.58 -1.28 -14.62
C GLN A 75 -8.23 -1.27 -13.23
N LEU A 76 -8.67 -0.10 -12.76
CA LEU A 76 -9.36 -0.01 -11.47
C LEU A 76 -10.72 -0.71 -11.52
N ALA A 77 -11.42 -0.66 -12.64
CA ALA A 77 -12.70 -1.33 -12.82
C ALA A 77 -12.58 -2.86 -12.91
N MET A 78 -11.52 -3.39 -13.54
CA MET A 78 -11.22 -4.83 -13.59
C MET A 78 -10.62 -5.37 -12.29
N GLY A 79 -10.19 -4.50 -11.37
CA GLY A 79 -9.31 -4.86 -10.26
C GLY A 79 -7.86 -4.92 -10.69
N LYS A 80 -6.94 -4.41 -9.86
CA LYS A 80 -5.49 -4.47 -10.13
C LYS A 80 -4.82 -5.67 -9.48
N THR A 81 -5.51 -6.30 -8.54
CA THR A 81 -5.09 -7.42 -7.71
C THR A 81 -6.25 -8.39 -7.54
N SER A 82 -6.00 -9.63 -7.15
CA SER A 82 -7.03 -10.67 -7.04
C SER A 82 -8.11 -10.37 -5.99
N GLU A 83 -7.89 -9.40 -5.11
CA GLU A 83 -8.85 -9.01 -4.06
C GLU A 83 -9.65 -7.76 -4.42
N SER A 84 -9.22 -7.04 -5.47
CA SER A 84 -9.94 -5.87 -6.00
C SER A 84 -10.70 -6.19 -7.29
N GLU A 85 -10.59 -7.42 -7.79
CA GLU A 85 -11.29 -7.84 -8.98
C GLU A 85 -12.77 -8.12 -8.70
N PRO A 86 -13.68 -7.67 -9.58
CA PRO A 86 -15.10 -7.99 -9.45
C PRO A 86 -15.38 -9.49 -9.62
N LEU A 87 -14.62 -10.15 -10.49
CA LEU A 87 -14.68 -11.58 -10.76
C LEU A 87 -13.27 -12.12 -10.91
N GLU A 88 -13.11 -13.38 -10.55
CA GLU A 88 -11.81 -14.05 -10.45
C GLU A 88 -11.05 -14.04 -11.79
N GLY A 89 -9.76 -13.70 -11.73
CA GLY A 89 -8.86 -13.65 -12.88
C GLY A 89 -8.90 -12.36 -13.73
N LEU A 90 -9.80 -11.40 -13.47
CA LEU A 90 -9.81 -10.10 -14.15
C LEU A 90 -8.63 -9.21 -13.80
N HIS A 91 -8.05 -9.38 -12.61
CA HIS A 91 -6.83 -8.66 -12.22
C HIS A 91 -5.67 -8.96 -13.16
N LYS A 92 -5.60 -10.20 -13.67
CA LYS A 92 -4.60 -10.59 -14.68
C LYS A 92 -4.87 -9.91 -16.01
N LEU A 93 -6.15 -9.81 -16.44
CA LEU A 93 -6.55 -9.03 -17.63
C LEU A 93 -6.13 -7.55 -17.50
N SER A 94 -6.26 -6.97 -16.30
CA SER A 94 -5.92 -5.57 -16.02
C SER A 94 -4.45 -5.23 -16.30
N GLN A 95 -3.54 -6.20 -16.09
CA GLN A 95 -2.09 -6.01 -16.26
C GLN A 95 -1.72 -5.73 -17.73
N HIS A 96 -2.53 -6.21 -18.67
CA HIS A 96 -2.36 -6.05 -20.11
C HIS A 96 -2.98 -4.76 -20.68
N ILE A 97 -3.71 -3.98 -19.86
CA ILE A 97 -4.29 -2.69 -20.24
C ILE A 97 -3.19 -1.60 -20.21
N ARG A 98 -2.34 -1.56 -21.25
CA ARG A 98 -1.22 -0.61 -21.39
C ARG A 98 -1.18 0.00 -22.79
N GLY A 99 -0.73 1.26 -22.88
CA GLY A 99 -0.68 1.98 -24.15
C GLY A 99 -2.07 2.33 -24.71
N GLN A 100 -2.21 2.38 -26.03
CA GLN A 100 -3.47 2.68 -26.71
C GLN A 100 -4.38 1.44 -26.75
N CYS A 101 -5.22 1.28 -25.72
CA CYS A 101 -6.06 0.11 -25.54
C CYS A 101 -7.42 0.41 -24.90
N GLY A 102 -8.36 -0.51 -25.09
CA GLY A 102 -9.74 -0.47 -24.58
C GLY A 102 -10.29 -1.87 -24.40
N LEU A 103 -11.55 -1.96 -23.97
CA LEU A 103 -12.20 -3.22 -23.65
C LEU A 103 -13.37 -3.49 -24.59
N LEU A 104 -13.51 -4.72 -25.04
CA LEU A 104 -14.67 -5.24 -25.76
C LEU A 104 -15.34 -6.33 -24.92
N PHE A 105 -16.59 -6.07 -24.54
CA PHE A 105 -17.47 -7.03 -23.85
C PHE A 105 -18.41 -7.67 -24.87
N THR A 106 -18.39 -8.99 -24.99
CA THR A 106 -19.15 -9.71 -26.03
C THR A 106 -19.49 -11.15 -25.61
N ASP A 107 -20.59 -11.66 -26.17
CA ASP A 107 -20.99 -13.07 -26.07
C ASP A 107 -20.66 -13.87 -27.33
N LYS A 108 -20.06 -13.21 -28.34
CA LYS A 108 -19.60 -13.86 -29.57
C LYS A 108 -18.46 -14.84 -29.28
N VAL A 109 -18.34 -15.85 -30.13
CA VAL A 109 -17.30 -16.88 -30.01
C VAL A 109 -15.95 -16.27 -30.40
N GLU A 110 -14.88 -16.70 -29.74
CA GLU A 110 -13.53 -16.19 -29.95
C GLU A 110 -13.08 -16.19 -31.41
N ALA A 111 -13.33 -17.28 -32.14
CA ALA A 111 -12.94 -17.41 -33.54
C ALA A 111 -13.56 -16.27 -34.39
N GLU A 112 -14.85 -15.97 -34.18
CA GLU A 112 -15.55 -14.89 -34.89
C GLU A 112 -14.94 -13.52 -34.55
N VAL A 113 -14.57 -13.31 -33.29
CA VAL A 113 -13.93 -12.06 -32.84
C VAL A 113 -12.56 -11.91 -33.50
N LEU A 114 -11.69 -12.91 -33.36
CA LEU A 114 -10.32 -12.84 -33.89
C LEU A 114 -10.30 -12.70 -35.41
N GLU A 115 -11.15 -13.44 -36.14
CA GLU A 115 -11.27 -13.35 -37.59
C GLU A 115 -11.72 -11.95 -38.04
N TRP A 116 -12.72 -11.38 -37.36
CA TRP A 116 -13.17 -10.02 -37.66
C TRP A 116 -12.04 -8.99 -37.45
N PHE A 117 -11.32 -9.08 -36.32
CA PHE A 117 -10.24 -8.14 -35.99
C PHE A 117 -9.05 -8.28 -36.95
N LYS A 118 -8.75 -9.50 -37.42
CA LYS A 118 -7.70 -9.75 -38.42
C LYS A 118 -8.02 -9.10 -39.76
N ASN A 119 -9.28 -9.12 -40.18
CA ASN A 119 -9.71 -8.59 -41.47
C ASN A 119 -10.09 -7.10 -41.43
N TYR A 120 -10.20 -6.50 -40.24
CA TYR A 120 -10.61 -5.12 -40.11
C TYR A 120 -9.44 -4.14 -40.25
N SER A 121 -9.50 -3.32 -41.30
CA SER A 121 -8.70 -2.10 -41.42
C SER A 121 -9.50 -0.97 -42.07
N ARG A 122 -9.09 0.27 -41.79
CA ARG A 122 -9.66 1.48 -42.40
C ARG A 122 -8.53 2.42 -42.80
N GLN A 123 -8.67 3.09 -43.93
CA GLN A 123 -7.80 4.20 -44.27
C GLN A 123 -8.15 5.42 -43.41
N ASP A 124 -7.14 6.23 -43.12
CA ASP A 124 -7.25 7.47 -42.36
C ASP A 124 -6.14 8.45 -42.80
N PHE A 125 -6.33 9.73 -42.49
CA PHE A 125 -5.31 10.75 -42.78
C PHE A 125 -4.14 10.67 -41.80
N ALA A 126 -2.92 10.77 -42.33
CA ALA A 126 -1.70 10.84 -41.55
C ALA A 126 -1.66 12.04 -40.57
N ARG A 127 -0.89 11.90 -39.50
CA ARG A 127 -0.71 12.95 -38.46
C ARG A 127 0.74 13.38 -38.39
N SER A 128 0.97 14.55 -37.81
CA SER A 128 2.32 14.94 -37.45
C SER A 128 2.94 13.89 -36.53
N GLY A 129 4.19 13.50 -36.81
CA GLY A 129 4.93 12.48 -36.05
C GLY A 129 4.79 11.05 -36.58
N THR A 130 3.91 10.77 -37.56
CA THR A 130 3.83 9.44 -38.19
C THR A 130 4.83 9.30 -39.33
N ILE A 131 5.33 8.10 -39.58
CA ILE A 131 6.18 7.79 -40.75
C ILE A 131 5.29 7.75 -42.01
N ALA A 132 5.73 8.37 -43.10
CA ALA A 132 5.03 8.33 -44.38
C ALA A 132 5.14 6.94 -45.04
N GLU A 133 4.00 6.39 -45.48
CA GLU A 133 3.92 5.09 -46.17
C GLU A 133 4.36 5.18 -47.64
N ASP A 134 4.26 6.37 -48.26
CA ASP A 134 4.61 6.63 -49.64
C ASP A 134 5.20 8.05 -49.83
N THR A 135 5.91 8.24 -50.95
CA THR A 135 6.40 9.56 -51.36
C THR A 135 5.34 10.27 -52.20
N LEU A 136 4.89 11.44 -51.76
CA LEU A 136 3.91 12.25 -52.50
C LEU A 136 4.58 13.46 -53.15
N VAL A 137 4.49 13.53 -54.47
CA VAL A 137 4.91 14.68 -55.29
C VAL A 137 3.68 15.34 -55.90
N LEU A 138 3.58 16.66 -55.75
CA LEU A 138 2.62 17.48 -56.47
C LEU A 138 3.32 18.15 -57.64
N ASN A 139 2.80 17.93 -58.85
CA ASN A 139 3.37 18.50 -60.05
C ASN A 139 2.89 19.96 -60.26
N GLU A 140 3.71 20.76 -60.92
CA GLU A 140 3.38 22.11 -61.36
C GLU A 140 2.08 22.11 -62.18
N GLY A 141 1.21 23.10 -61.93
CA GLY A 141 -0.06 23.23 -62.65
C GLY A 141 -1.26 23.60 -61.78
N PRO A 142 -2.47 23.65 -62.37
CA PRO A 142 -3.68 24.07 -61.67
C PRO A 142 -4.17 23.01 -60.67
N LEU A 143 -4.39 23.42 -59.42
CA LEU A 143 -5.01 22.64 -58.34
C LEU A 143 -6.52 22.93 -58.27
N THR A 144 -7.25 22.46 -59.27
CA THR A 144 -8.70 22.73 -59.46
C THR A 144 -9.58 22.19 -58.32
N GLN A 145 -9.07 21.28 -57.49
CA GLN A 145 -9.74 20.75 -56.31
C GLN A 145 -9.88 21.75 -55.16
N PHE A 146 -9.15 22.89 -55.19
CA PHE A 146 -9.19 23.89 -54.13
C PHE A 146 -9.89 25.17 -54.58
N PRO A 147 -10.85 25.71 -53.79
CA PRO A 147 -11.41 27.02 -54.05
C PRO A 147 -10.34 28.12 -53.86
N GLY A 148 -10.45 29.20 -54.63
CA GLY A 148 -9.47 30.30 -54.60
C GLY A 148 -9.26 30.95 -53.23
N SER A 149 -10.24 30.85 -52.33
CA SER A 149 -10.15 31.35 -50.95
C SER A 149 -9.15 30.58 -50.07
N LEU A 150 -8.80 29.34 -50.42
CA LEU A 150 -7.81 28.53 -49.68
C LEU A 150 -6.37 28.82 -50.11
N GLU A 151 -6.15 29.60 -51.17
CA GLU A 151 -4.80 29.87 -51.70
C GLU A 151 -3.84 30.47 -50.65
N PRO A 152 -4.21 31.52 -49.88
CA PRO A 152 -3.29 32.08 -48.90
C PRO A 152 -2.89 31.07 -47.80
N ARG A 153 -3.81 30.16 -47.48
CA ARG A 153 -3.58 29.10 -46.49
C ARG A 153 -2.66 28.00 -47.04
N LEU A 154 -2.78 27.64 -48.31
CA LEU A 154 -1.87 26.69 -48.97
C LEU A 154 -0.45 27.26 -49.02
N ARG A 155 -0.31 28.55 -49.32
CA ARG A 155 0.97 29.26 -49.28
C ARG A 155 1.61 29.26 -47.89
N GLN A 156 0.81 29.52 -46.84
CA GLN A 156 1.27 29.45 -45.45
C GLN A 156 1.73 28.05 -45.01
N LEU A 157 1.21 26.99 -45.64
CA LEU A 157 1.63 25.61 -45.37
C LEU A 157 2.92 25.22 -46.14
N GLY A 158 3.51 26.15 -46.89
CA GLY A 158 4.76 25.94 -47.62
C GLY A 158 4.58 25.49 -49.07
N LEU A 159 3.37 25.51 -49.63
CA LEU A 159 3.14 25.25 -51.05
C LEU A 159 3.34 26.54 -51.87
N PRO A 160 4.20 26.56 -52.91
CA PRO A 160 4.39 27.71 -53.77
C PRO A 160 3.19 27.85 -54.73
N THR A 161 2.12 28.49 -54.26
CA THR A 161 0.86 28.68 -55.01
C THR A 161 0.60 30.13 -55.40
N GLN A 162 -0.15 30.32 -56.48
CA GLN A 162 -0.69 31.61 -56.94
C GLN A 162 -2.07 31.42 -57.58
N LEU A 163 -2.93 32.44 -57.52
CA LEU A 163 -4.18 32.47 -58.29
C LEU A 163 -3.89 32.89 -59.73
N LYS A 164 -4.13 31.98 -60.69
CA LYS A 164 -4.14 32.26 -62.13
C LYS A 164 -5.57 32.13 -62.64
N GLY A 165 -6.19 33.22 -63.06
CA GLY A 165 -7.57 33.21 -63.58
C GLY A 165 -8.63 32.72 -62.58
N GLY A 166 -8.44 32.96 -61.27
CA GLY A 166 -9.35 32.50 -60.21
C GLY A 166 -9.12 31.05 -59.76
N VAL A 167 -8.21 30.31 -60.40
CA VAL A 167 -7.85 28.93 -60.05
C VAL A 167 -6.50 28.92 -59.32
N VAL A 168 -6.43 28.18 -58.22
CA VAL A 168 -5.17 27.97 -57.48
C VAL A 168 -4.22 27.16 -58.36
N SER A 169 -3.02 27.68 -58.64
CA SER A 169 -2.00 26.99 -59.44
C SER A 169 -0.70 26.88 -58.65
N LEU A 170 -0.09 25.70 -58.67
CA LEU A 170 1.24 25.44 -58.13
C LEU A 170 2.31 25.92 -59.11
N LEU A 171 3.35 26.60 -58.62
CA LEU A 171 4.37 27.26 -59.43
C LEU A 171 5.52 26.34 -59.86
N GLN A 172 5.70 25.21 -59.17
CA GLN A 172 6.75 24.21 -59.44
C GLN A 172 6.38 22.89 -58.77
N ASP A 173 7.05 21.81 -59.16
CA ASP A 173 6.91 20.51 -58.49
C ASP A 173 7.34 20.58 -57.01
N VAL A 174 6.56 19.97 -56.12
CA VAL A 174 6.85 19.94 -54.68
C VAL A 174 6.66 18.54 -54.11
N ILE A 175 7.69 18.06 -53.41
CA ILE A 175 7.63 16.84 -52.61
C ILE A 175 6.97 17.19 -51.28
N VAL A 176 5.75 16.70 -51.05
CA VAL A 176 4.99 16.95 -49.82
C VAL A 176 5.50 16.07 -48.69
N CYS A 177 5.78 14.79 -48.95
CA CYS A 177 6.41 13.87 -47.99
C CYS A 177 7.20 12.79 -48.73
N THR A 178 8.16 12.18 -48.03
CA THR A 178 8.99 11.07 -48.55
C THR A 178 8.74 9.83 -47.70
N GLU A 179 8.59 8.69 -48.35
CA GLU A 179 8.47 7.38 -47.70
C GLU A 179 9.55 7.17 -46.64
N GLY A 180 9.17 6.61 -45.49
CA GLY A 180 10.09 6.34 -44.39
C GLY A 180 10.48 7.56 -43.55
N LYS A 181 10.10 8.79 -43.93
CA LYS A 181 10.33 10.00 -43.13
C LYS A 181 9.14 10.38 -42.26
N VAL A 182 9.43 11.04 -41.13
CA VAL A 182 8.42 11.56 -40.20
C VAL A 182 7.66 12.72 -40.83
N ILE A 183 6.33 12.65 -40.81
CA ILE A 183 5.42 13.69 -41.32
C ILE A 183 5.37 14.86 -40.35
N MET A 184 5.58 16.07 -40.86
CA MET A 184 5.53 17.34 -40.12
C MET A 184 4.10 17.91 -40.07
N PRO A 185 3.79 18.86 -39.16
CA PRO A 185 2.45 19.43 -39.02
C PRO A 185 1.87 20.02 -40.31
N GLU A 186 2.69 20.71 -41.09
CA GLU A 186 2.31 21.34 -42.36
C GLU A 186 1.98 20.28 -43.41
N GLN A 187 2.83 19.25 -43.51
CA GLN A 187 2.66 18.11 -44.43
C GLN A 187 1.36 17.34 -44.12
N ALA A 188 1.07 17.05 -42.85
CA ALA A 188 -0.18 16.40 -42.45
C ALA A 188 -1.43 17.23 -42.80
N ARG A 189 -1.34 18.57 -42.74
CA ARG A 189 -2.43 19.46 -43.13
C ARG A 189 -2.63 19.49 -44.66
N ILE A 190 -1.54 19.46 -45.42
CA ILE A 190 -1.58 19.37 -46.89
C ILE A 190 -2.21 18.03 -47.33
N LEU A 191 -1.74 16.90 -46.79
CA LEU A 191 -2.29 15.57 -47.08
C LEU A 191 -3.80 15.48 -46.81
N ARG A 192 -4.26 16.09 -45.70
CA ARG A 192 -5.69 16.16 -45.38
C ARG A 192 -6.49 17.02 -46.35
N LEU A 193 -5.94 18.15 -46.80
CA LEU A 193 -6.59 19.02 -47.79
C LEU A 193 -6.71 18.30 -49.14
N LEU A 194 -5.70 17.51 -49.52
CA LEU A 194 -5.68 16.73 -50.76
C LEU A 194 -6.57 15.47 -50.72
N GLY A 195 -7.23 15.17 -49.60
CA GLY A 195 -8.06 13.97 -49.50
C GLY A 195 -7.26 12.66 -49.46
N ARG A 196 -5.95 12.71 -49.17
CA ARG A 196 -5.06 11.53 -49.19
C ARG A 196 -5.04 10.84 -47.81
N GLU A 197 -5.72 9.70 -47.71
CA GLU A 197 -5.75 8.85 -46.52
C GLU A 197 -4.58 7.85 -46.50
N THR A 198 -3.36 8.36 -46.26
CA THR A 198 -2.10 7.58 -46.32
C THR A 198 -1.73 6.87 -45.02
N SER A 199 -2.63 6.79 -44.04
CA SER A 199 -2.38 6.08 -42.80
C SER A 199 -3.40 4.97 -42.59
N ARG A 200 -2.94 3.75 -42.30
CA ARG A 200 -3.85 2.66 -41.95
C ARG A 200 -4.20 2.66 -40.46
N PHE A 201 -5.50 2.59 -40.17
CA PHE A 201 -6.05 2.29 -38.86
C PHE A 201 -6.23 0.77 -38.73
N THR A 202 -5.58 0.17 -37.75
CA THR A 202 -5.68 -1.26 -37.44
C THR A 202 -6.07 -1.48 -35.99
N LEU A 203 -6.80 -2.56 -35.75
CA LEU A 203 -7.14 -3.05 -34.41
C LEU A 203 -6.50 -4.41 -34.19
N SER A 204 -6.05 -4.68 -32.98
CA SER A 204 -5.52 -5.98 -32.58
C SER A 204 -6.04 -6.39 -31.22
N VAL A 205 -6.30 -7.68 -31.05
CA VAL A 205 -6.66 -8.28 -29.77
C VAL A 205 -5.37 -8.67 -29.05
N ARG A 206 -5.25 -8.36 -27.75
CA ARG A 206 -4.07 -8.70 -26.93
C ARG A 206 -4.31 -9.87 -25.99
N CYS A 207 -5.48 -9.91 -25.36
CA CYS A 207 -5.86 -10.97 -24.45
C CYS A 207 -7.36 -10.97 -24.23
N ARG A 208 -7.86 -12.09 -23.74
CA ARG A 208 -9.26 -12.39 -23.51
C ARG A 208 -9.41 -13.00 -22.12
N TRP A 209 -10.38 -12.52 -21.36
CA TRP A 209 -10.88 -13.20 -20.17
C TRP A 209 -12.27 -13.76 -20.48
N GLU A 210 -12.54 -14.98 -20.02
CA GLU A 210 -13.81 -15.67 -20.23
C GLU A 210 -14.40 -16.17 -18.90
N ASN A 211 -15.71 -15.93 -18.74
CA ASN A 211 -16.49 -16.42 -17.62
C ASN A 211 -17.12 -17.78 -17.96
N ILE A 212 -16.55 -18.87 -17.45
CA ILE A 212 -16.98 -20.25 -17.76
C ILE A 212 -18.13 -20.69 -16.83
N ILE A 213 -18.39 -19.96 -15.74
CA ILE A 213 -19.47 -20.27 -14.78
C ILE A 213 -20.85 -20.31 -15.47
N LYS A 214 -21.07 -19.53 -16.53
CA LYS A 214 -22.32 -19.55 -17.32
C LYS A 214 -22.43 -20.70 -18.34
N LYS A 215 -21.35 -21.43 -18.62
CA LYS A 215 -21.26 -22.42 -19.72
C LYS A 215 -20.93 -23.85 -19.29
N GLU A 216 -21.01 -24.15 -17.99
CA GLU A 216 -20.66 -25.41 -17.32
C GLU A 216 -19.20 -25.48 -16.84
N ARG A 217 -19.02 -25.85 -15.56
CA ARG A 217 -17.76 -26.13 -14.83
C ARG A 217 -17.03 -24.89 -14.27
N GLY A 218 -17.49 -24.47 -13.09
CA GLY A 218 -16.91 -23.49 -12.14
C GLY A 218 -15.42 -23.18 -12.24
N ALA A 219 -15.04 -22.27 -13.13
CA ALA A 219 -13.72 -21.61 -13.19
C ALA A 219 -13.78 -20.36 -14.09
N HIS A 220 -12.81 -19.46 -13.95
CA HIS A 220 -12.55 -18.37 -14.90
C HIS A 220 -11.22 -18.61 -15.62
N LYS A 221 -11.15 -18.36 -16.94
CA LYS A 221 -9.90 -18.54 -17.71
C LYS A 221 -9.46 -17.23 -18.38
N LEU A 222 -8.15 -16.98 -18.34
CA LEU A 222 -7.49 -15.93 -19.10
C LEU A 222 -6.73 -16.56 -20.26
N TYR A 223 -6.98 -16.07 -21.46
CA TYR A 223 -6.28 -16.44 -22.68
C TYR A 223 -5.46 -15.23 -23.17
N LEU A 224 -4.19 -15.45 -23.44
CA LEU A 224 -3.33 -14.44 -24.06
C LEU A 224 -3.27 -14.75 -25.56
N THR A 225 -3.60 -13.77 -26.39
CA THR A 225 -3.62 -13.93 -27.86
C THR A 225 -2.66 -12.92 -28.47
N GLY A 226 -1.62 -13.39 -29.15
CA GLY A 226 -0.67 -12.53 -29.88
C GLY A 226 0.82 -12.71 -29.57
N LEU A 227 1.24 -13.88 -29.09
CA LEU A 227 2.63 -14.33 -29.21
C LEU A 227 2.66 -15.40 -30.29
N GLU A 228 3.62 -15.33 -31.20
CA GLU A 228 3.85 -16.36 -32.21
C GLU A 228 3.93 -17.74 -31.52
N GLU A 229 3.16 -18.68 -32.08
CA GLU A 229 2.88 -20.05 -31.60
C GLU A 229 2.03 -20.20 -30.31
N GLU A 230 1.10 -21.15 -30.41
CA GLU A 230 0.00 -21.44 -29.50
C GLU A 230 0.46 -21.82 -28.08
N LYS A 231 0.72 -20.83 -27.22
CA LYS A 231 0.66 -21.03 -25.77
C LYS A 231 -0.74 -20.72 -25.26
N ARG A 232 -1.68 -21.65 -25.48
CA ARG A 232 -2.86 -21.78 -24.60
C ARG A 232 -2.34 -22.13 -23.22
N ILE A 233 -2.09 -21.13 -22.38
CA ILE A 233 -1.85 -21.37 -20.95
C ILE A 233 -3.21 -21.67 -20.34
N GLU A 234 -3.65 -22.93 -20.40
CA GLU A 234 -4.66 -23.40 -19.47
C GLU A 234 -4.05 -23.33 -18.07
N VAL A 235 -4.47 -22.34 -17.29
CA VAL A 235 -4.23 -22.35 -15.86
C VAL A 235 -5.17 -23.42 -15.29
N GLU A 236 -4.70 -24.66 -15.31
CA GLU A 236 -5.34 -25.78 -14.63
C GLU A 236 -5.29 -25.50 -13.13
N TRP A 237 -6.45 -25.58 -12.47
CA TRP A 237 -6.55 -25.51 -11.02
C TRP A 237 -6.01 -26.80 -10.43
N LYS A 238 -4.68 -26.94 -10.41
CA LYS A 238 -4.06 -27.86 -9.46
C LYS A 238 -4.23 -27.21 -8.10
N LYS A 239 -4.91 -27.92 -7.20
CA LYS A 239 -4.58 -27.82 -5.76
C LYS A 239 -3.06 -27.94 -5.69
N GLN A 240 -2.38 -26.81 -5.55
CA GLN A 240 -0.99 -26.81 -5.18
C GLN A 240 -0.97 -27.23 -3.71
N ASP A 241 -1.02 -28.54 -3.49
CA ASP A 241 -0.22 -29.18 -2.46
C ASP A 241 1.25 -29.00 -2.90
N GLN A 242 1.71 -27.75 -2.95
CA GLN A 242 3.13 -27.46 -2.83
C GLN A 242 3.38 -27.53 -1.33
N GLU A 243 4.01 -28.62 -0.91
CA GLU A 243 5.01 -28.56 0.15
C GLU A 243 6.05 -27.49 -0.25
N VAL A 244 5.67 -26.22 -0.11
CA VAL A 244 6.56 -25.28 0.56
C VAL A 244 6.94 -26.04 1.81
N GLY A 245 8.23 -26.27 2.05
CA GLY A 245 8.68 -26.78 3.32
C GLY A 245 8.01 -25.96 4.41
N LEU A 246 6.89 -26.48 4.92
CA LEU A 246 6.44 -26.24 6.25
C LEU A 246 7.63 -26.78 7.01
N MET A 247 8.53 -25.87 7.42
CA MET A 247 8.97 -25.93 8.80
C MET A 247 7.70 -26.31 9.56
N GLU A 248 7.69 -27.52 10.12
CA GLU A 248 6.59 -28.01 10.95
C GLU A 248 6.02 -26.81 11.69
N PRO A 249 4.69 -26.60 11.72
CA PRO A 249 4.11 -25.47 12.44
C PRO A 249 4.77 -25.46 13.80
N SER A 250 5.67 -24.48 14.00
CA SER A 250 6.60 -24.51 15.10
C SER A 250 5.71 -24.43 16.31
N ARG A 251 5.61 -25.56 17.03
CA ARG A 251 4.61 -25.89 18.06
C ARG A 251 3.96 -24.62 18.57
N VAL A 252 2.71 -24.38 18.15
CA VAL A 252 1.88 -23.25 18.57
C VAL A 252 2.20 -22.97 20.03
N SER A 253 2.83 -21.82 20.31
CA SER A 253 3.28 -21.45 21.64
C SER A 253 2.10 -21.62 22.59
N ASN A 254 2.23 -22.53 23.55
CA ASN A 254 1.15 -22.77 24.48
C ASN A 254 0.98 -21.49 25.30
N LEU A 255 -0.25 -21.12 25.68
CA LEU A 255 -0.45 -19.94 26.55
C LEU A 255 0.27 -20.09 27.90
N LEU A 256 0.66 -21.32 28.26
CA LEU A 256 1.53 -21.63 29.40
C LEU A 256 2.96 -21.04 29.28
N ASP A 257 3.40 -20.65 28.07
CA ASP A 257 4.73 -20.10 27.82
C ASP A 257 4.80 -18.57 28.02
N TYR A 258 3.75 -17.95 28.56
CA TYR A 258 3.69 -16.51 28.79
C TYR A 258 4.06 -16.16 30.23
N GLU A 259 4.90 -15.14 30.37
CA GLU A 259 5.25 -14.52 31.64
C GLU A 259 4.48 -13.20 31.82
N ASP A 260 3.80 -13.03 32.95
CA ASP A 260 3.26 -11.71 33.31
C ASP A 260 4.34 -10.83 33.93
N ILE A 261 4.92 -9.97 33.09
CA ILE A 261 6.04 -9.12 33.51
C ILE A 261 5.62 -7.98 34.44
N ILE A 262 4.31 -7.70 34.57
CA ILE A 262 3.78 -6.68 35.48
C ILE A 262 3.49 -7.26 36.85
N GLU A 263 3.04 -8.51 36.95
CA GLU A 263 2.80 -9.20 38.23
C GLU A 263 4.08 -9.19 39.10
N ALA A 264 5.23 -9.54 38.50
CA ALA A 264 6.53 -9.47 39.17
C ALA A 264 6.93 -8.06 39.66
N ARG A 265 6.29 -6.99 39.15
CA ARG A 265 6.53 -5.63 39.61
C ARG A 265 5.72 -5.28 40.85
N HIS A 266 4.68 -6.02 41.22
CA HIS A 266 3.93 -5.74 42.44
C HIS A 266 4.74 -6.00 43.72
N SER A 267 5.71 -6.92 43.66
CA SER A 267 6.59 -7.29 44.77
C SER A 267 7.92 -6.53 44.80
N THR A 268 8.19 -5.65 43.83
CA THR A 268 9.48 -4.94 43.70
C THR A 268 9.30 -3.43 43.53
N SER A 269 10.32 -2.65 43.90
CA SER A 269 10.30 -1.20 43.72
C SER A 269 10.50 -0.83 42.25
N ASP A 270 9.50 -0.15 41.67
CA ASP A 270 9.56 0.34 40.29
C ASP A 270 10.75 1.27 40.07
N PHE A 271 11.04 2.13 41.04
CA PHE A 271 12.19 3.02 41.01
C PHE A 271 13.51 2.24 40.93
N MET A 272 13.70 1.26 41.81
CA MET A 272 14.91 0.42 41.80
C MET A 272 15.04 -0.36 40.50
N PHE A 273 13.94 -0.90 39.98
CA PHE A 273 13.93 -1.61 38.71
C PHE A 273 14.34 -0.72 37.52
N MET A 274 13.79 0.50 37.42
CA MET A 274 14.11 1.40 36.29
C MET A 274 15.48 2.08 36.43
N SER A 275 15.97 2.28 37.65
CA SER A 275 17.28 2.88 37.93
C SER A 275 18.44 1.88 37.91
N ARG A 276 18.17 0.57 37.81
CA ARG A 276 19.18 -0.48 37.76
C ARG A 276 20.23 -0.23 36.68
N ARG A 277 21.43 -0.77 36.89
CA ARG A 277 22.45 -0.84 35.83
C ARG A 277 21.85 -1.62 34.66
N TRP A 278 21.83 -1.01 33.49
CA TRP A 278 21.20 -1.56 32.30
C TRP A 278 22.25 -1.76 31.22
N GLU A 279 22.55 -3.03 30.94
CA GLU A 279 23.56 -3.46 29.96
C GLU A 279 22.86 -4.30 28.88
N PRO A 280 22.15 -3.64 27.98
CA PRO A 280 21.31 -4.35 27.02
C PRO A 280 22.14 -5.13 26.01
N VAL A 281 21.65 -6.29 25.63
CA VAL A 281 22.15 -7.05 24.48
C VAL A 281 21.87 -6.24 23.21
N PRO A 282 22.90 -5.91 22.42
CA PRO A 282 22.71 -5.24 21.14
C PRO A 282 22.07 -6.21 20.14
N ALA A 283 21.27 -5.66 19.21
CA ALA A 283 20.77 -6.45 18.09
C ALA A 283 21.89 -6.95 17.19
N TYR A 284 22.90 -6.10 16.97
CA TYR A 284 24.04 -6.39 16.12
C TYR A 284 25.33 -5.88 16.76
N ASN A 285 26.35 -6.75 16.84
CA ASN A 285 27.66 -6.40 17.36
C ASN A 285 28.49 -5.69 16.30
N HIS A 286 28.23 -4.39 16.14
CA HIS A 286 29.10 -3.54 15.32
C HIS A 286 30.37 -3.16 16.13
N PRO A 287 31.58 -3.22 15.53
CA PRO A 287 32.84 -2.94 16.22
C PRO A 287 32.90 -1.51 16.79
N ASN A 288 32.36 -0.56 16.04
CA ASN A 288 32.23 0.84 16.47
C ASN A 288 30.86 1.09 17.11
N ASN A 289 30.84 1.88 18.19
CA ASN A 289 29.61 2.37 18.80
C ASN A 289 29.27 3.77 18.25
N PHE A 290 28.34 3.86 17.32
CA PHE A 290 27.94 5.14 16.72
C PHE A 290 26.93 5.88 17.60
N SER A 291 27.23 7.13 17.92
CA SER A 291 26.28 8.04 18.56
C SER A 291 25.19 8.46 17.57
N PRO A 292 24.02 8.93 18.05
CA PRO A 292 23.00 9.49 17.17
C PRO A 292 23.50 10.57 16.21
N THR A 293 24.43 11.43 16.66
CA THR A 293 25.07 12.45 15.83
C THR A 293 25.96 11.81 14.76
N HIS A 294 26.82 10.86 15.13
CA HIS A 294 27.68 10.17 14.17
C HIS A 294 26.88 9.42 13.10
N LEU A 295 25.71 8.87 13.42
CA LEU A 295 24.83 8.24 12.44
C LEU A 295 24.36 9.25 11.38
N LYS A 296 24.05 10.49 11.77
CA LYS A 296 23.71 11.58 10.84
C LYS A 296 24.92 11.98 9.99
N ASP A 297 26.09 12.13 10.60
CA ASP A 297 27.32 12.52 9.90
C ASP A 297 27.75 11.48 8.86
N VAL A 298 27.65 10.19 9.21
CA VAL A 298 27.91 9.06 8.29
C VAL A 298 26.91 9.05 7.15
N THR A 299 25.63 9.33 7.42
CA THR A 299 24.60 9.42 6.38
C THR A 299 24.86 10.61 5.45
N LEU A 300 25.20 11.78 6.00
CA LEU A 300 25.50 12.99 5.25
C LEU A 300 26.69 12.78 4.30
N SER A 301 27.74 12.12 4.78
CA SER A 301 28.97 11.83 4.02
C SER A 301 28.86 10.60 3.11
N SER A 302 27.70 9.94 3.05
CA SER A 302 27.51 8.73 2.26
C SER A 302 27.56 9.00 0.74
N PRO A 303 28.08 8.07 -0.08
CA PRO A 303 28.14 8.24 -1.54
C PRO A 303 26.79 8.53 -2.22
N PRO A 304 25.67 7.85 -1.87
CA PRO A 304 24.37 8.15 -2.48
C PRO A 304 23.89 9.59 -2.21
N VAL A 305 24.10 10.10 -0.99
CA VAL A 305 23.70 11.46 -0.60
C VAL A 305 24.58 12.50 -1.27
N GLN A 306 25.90 12.31 -1.25
CA GLN A 306 26.85 13.22 -1.91
C GLN A 306 26.62 13.30 -3.42
N HIS A 307 26.36 12.15 -4.06
CA HIS A 307 26.02 12.12 -5.48
C HIS A 307 24.72 12.88 -5.78
N MET A 308 23.68 12.72 -4.95
CA MET A 308 22.41 13.45 -5.12
C MET A 308 22.59 14.97 -4.94
N ILE A 309 23.43 15.40 -4.00
CA ILE A 309 23.79 16.82 -3.82
C ILE A 309 24.45 17.37 -5.08
N HIS A 310 25.46 16.67 -5.62
CA HIS A 310 26.14 17.08 -6.85
C HIS A 310 25.20 17.10 -8.06
N GLN A 311 24.34 16.08 -8.21
CA GLN A 311 23.37 16.01 -9.28
C GLN A 311 22.39 17.20 -9.23
N LEU A 312 21.76 17.46 -8.08
CA LEU A 312 20.80 18.55 -7.94
C LEU A 312 21.46 19.93 -8.05
N SER A 313 22.69 20.09 -7.58
CA SER A 313 23.44 21.34 -7.78
C SER A 313 23.73 21.63 -9.25
N SER A 314 23.83 20.60 -10.09
CA SER A 314 23.98 20.78 -11.54
C SER A 314 22.65 21.05 -12.27
N GLU A 315 21.52 20.60 -11.71
CA GLU A 315 20.18 20.75 -12.28
C GLU A 315 19.48 22.05 -11.84
N GLU A 316 19.79 22.55 -10.65
CA GLU A 316 19.14 23.72 -10.00
C GLU A 316 20.16 24.84 -9.70
N GLU A 317 19.69 26.08 -9.53
CA GLU A 317 20.55 27.25 -9.17
C GLU A 317 21.13 27.20 -7.72
N SER A 318 21.04 26.07 -7.03
CA SER A 318 21.49 25.92 -5.63
C SER A 318 22.93 25.43 -5.55
N THR A 319 23.73 26.01 -4.64
CA THR A 319 25.14 25.58 -4.47
C THR A 319 25.24 24.26 -3.67
N PRO A 320 26.33 23.48 -3.83
CA PRO A 320 26.53 22.25 -3.06
C PRO A 320 26.51 22.47 -1.55
N GLU A 321 26.99 23.61 -1.07
CA GLU A 321 27.01 23.99 0.34
C GLU A 321 25.59 24.22 0.87
N GLN A 322 24.75 24.93 0.10
CA GLN A 322 23.35 25.17 0.44
C GLN A 322 22.56 23.86 0.52
N LEU A 323 22.79 22.95 -0.42
CA LEU A 323 22.17 21.62 -0.43
C LEU A 323 22.68 20.77 0.74
N THR A 324 23.97 20.83 1.06
CA THR A 324 24.55 20.12 2.22
C THR A 324 23.93 20.60 3.53
N MET A 325 23.76 21.91 3.71
CA MET A 325 23.05 22.47 4.87
C MET A 325 21.59 22.02 4.92
N THR A 326 20.94 21.93 3.75
CA THR A 326 19.56 21.43 3.63
C THR A 326 19.47 19.96 4.04
N VAL A 327 20.39 19.11 3.60
CA VAL A 327 20.46 17.70 3.99
C VAL A 327 20.75 17.55 5.48
N ALA A 328 21.66 18.34 6.05
CA ALA A 328 21.91 18.35 7.48
C ALA A 328 20.65 18.69 8.29
N ALA A 329 19.88 19.70 7.86
CA ALA A 329 18.59 20.03 8.47
C ALA A 329 17.56 18.89 8.32
N MET A 330 17.51 18.20 7.17
CA MET A 330 16.67 17.02 6.99
C MET A 330 17.07 15.88 7.94
N LEU A 331 18.37 15.65 8.15
CA LEU A 331 18.86 14.63 9.07
C LEU A 331 18.57 14.98 10.53
N GLU A 332 18.55 16.25 10.90
CA GLU A 332 18.05 16.70 12.20
C GLU A 332 16.54 16.45 12.36
N GLU A 333 15.76 16.68 11.31
CA GLU A 333 14.32 16.36 11.29
C GLU A 333 14.08 14.84 11.42
N ILE A 334 14.83 14.03 10.67
CA ILE A 334 14.65 12.57 10.61
C ILE A 334 15.21 11.88 11.85
N GLY A 335 16.46 12.19 12.23
CA GLY A 335 17.30 11.30 13.01
C GLY A 335 16.89 11.10 14.46
N LEU A 336 17.07 9.88 14.98
CA LEU A 336 16.76 9.56 16.36
C LEU A 336 17.69 10.27 17.35
N ASN A 337 17.30 10.26 18.63
CA ASN A 337 18.18 10.58 19.75
C ASN A 337 18.05 9.50 20.84
N ARG A 338 18.88 9.55 21.88
CA ARG A 338 18.77 8.65 23.04
C ARG A 338 19.07 9.37 24.34
N ASN A 339 18.13 9.33 25.26
CA ASN A 339 18.29 9.89 26.58
C ASN A 339 17.78 8.91 27.65
N MET A 340 18.73 8.28 28.37
CA MET A 340 18.41 7.30 29.41
C MET A 340 17.59 7.89 30.56
N VAL A 341 17.73 9.17 30.87
CA VAL A 341 16.92 9.81 31.91
C VAL A 341 15.45 9.84 31.49
N VAL A 342 15.18 10.24 30.24
CA VAL A 342 13.83 10.27 29.67
C VAL A 342 13.23 8.86 29.62
N ILE A 343 13.98 7.89 29.10
CA ILE A 343 13.55 6.48 29.02
C ILE A 343 13.18 5.93 30.40
N ARG A 344 14.02 6.17 31.42
CA ARG A 344 13.77 5.68 32.79
C ARG A 344 12.52 6.32 33.41
N TRP A 345 12.36 7.63 33.27
CA TRP A 345 11.17 8.32 33.79
C TRP A 345 9.88 7.88 33.09
N LEU A 346 9.93 7.68 31.78
CA LEU A 346 8.79 7.16 31.03
C LEU A 346 8.47 5.73 31.37
N GLY A 347 9.47 4.86 31.54
CA GLY A 347 9.26 3.49 31.99
C GLY A 347 8.64 3.46 33.39
N LEU A 348 9.07 4.33 34.32
CA LEU A 348 8.43 4.47 35.63
C LEU A 348 6.96 4.89 35.53
N ALA A 349 6.66 5.86 34.68
CA ALA A 349 5.28 6.29 34.45
C ALA A 349 4.46 5.14 33.84
N LEU A 350 5.00 4.44 32.84
CA LEU A 350 4.35 3.34 32.16
C LEU A 350 4.04 2.18 33.11
N ILE A 351 4.98 1.75 33.96
CA ILE A 351 4.72 0.68 34.94
C ILE A 351 3.54 1.03 35.84
N LYS A 352 3.47 2.27 36.33
CA LYS A 352 2.34 2.73 37.17
C LYS A 352 1.01 2.74 36.41
N ILE A 353 1.04 3.08 35.13
CA ILE A 353 -0.14 3.03 34.27
C ILE A 353 -0.57 1.57 34.08
N LEU A 354 0.35 0.69 33.68
CA LEU A 354 0.08 -0.72 33.40
C LEU A 354 -0.47 -1.44 34.64
N LYS A 355 0.19 -1.34 35.81
CA LYS A 355 -0.29 -1.92 37.09
C LYS A 355 -1.70 -1.50 37.48
N ARG A 356 -2.11 -0.30 37.08
CA ARG A 356 -3.41 0.28 37.46
C ARG A 356 -4.52 -0.06 36.49
N THR A 357 -4.19 -0.18 35.20
CA THR A 357 -5.16 -0.18 34.10
C THR A 357 -5.24 -1.53 33.39
N CYS A 358 -4.16 -2.31 33.40
CA CYS A 358 -4.10 -3.64 32.80
C CYS A 358 -4.13 -4.69 33.91
N SER A 359 -4.72 -5.84 33.61
CA SER A 359 -4.72 -7.00 34.51
C SER A 359 -3.53 -7.92 34.31
N GLY A 360 -2.76 -7.72 33.24
CA GLY A 360 -1.52 -8.44 32.98
C GLY A 360 -0.88 -7.99 31.68
N LEU A 361 0.46 -8.05 31.64
CA LEU A 361 1.24 -7.89 30.41
C LEU A 361 2.01 -9.18 30.18
N LEU A 362 1.42 -10.04 29.36
CA LEU A 362 1.86 -11.39 29.12
C LEU A 362 2.81 -11.39 27.93
N VAL A 363 4.07 -11.74 28.16
CA VAL A 363 5.10 -11.83 27.12
C VAL A 363 5.51 -13.28 26.95
N SER A 364 5.50 -13.78 25.71
CA SER A 364 5.91 -15.15 25.41
C SER A 364 7.42 -15.36 25.61
N ASP A 365 7.83 -16.52 26.14
CA ASP A 365 9.24 -16.90 26.36
C ASP A 365 10.11 -16.89 25.08
N SER A 366 9.50 -16.85 23.89
CA SER A 366 10.23 -16.68 22.62
C SER A 366 11.16 -15.45 22.59
N ILE A 367 10.93 -14.43 23.43
CA ILE A 367 11.86 -13.31 23.56
C ILE A 367 13.21 -13.70 24.16
N ASN A 368 13.26 -14.63 25.12
CA ASN A 368 14.51 -15.12 25.70
C ASN A 368 15.30 -15.93 24.68
N ARG A 369 14.60 -16.77 23.89
CA ARG A 369 15.19 -17.51 22.76
C ARG A 369 15.73 -16.57 21.68
N LEU A 370 15.01 -15.48 21.40
CA LEU A 370 15.49 -14.44 20.49
C LEU A 370 16.76 -13.77 21.04
N LYS A 371 16.75 -13.35 22.32
CA LYS A 371 17.88 -12.70 22.98
C LYS A 371 19.17 -13.50 22.85
N ALA A 372 19.09 -14.83 22.98
CA ALA A 372 20.23 -15.73 22.82
C ALA A 372 20.83 -15.77 21.40
N ARG A 373 20.06 -15.39 20.37
CA ARG A 373 20.50 -15.35 18.96
C ARG A 373 20.99 -13.97 18.51
N MET A 374 20.65 -12.90 19.25
CA MET A 374 21.01 -11.53 18.90
C MET A 374 22.52 -11.28 18.98
N GLY A 375 23.00 -10.31 18.21
CA GLY A 375 24.40 -9.90 18.14
C GLY A 375 25.13 -10.36 16.87
N THR A 376 24.56 -11.28 16.09
CA THR A 376 25.14 -11.81 14.84
C THR A 376 24.76 -10.97 13.62
N ASN A 377 23.46 -10.77 13.39
CA ASN A 377 22.90 -10.02 12.28
C ASN A 377 22.08 -8.82 12.78
N PRO A 378 21.94 -7.74 11.99
CA PRO A 378 20.93 -6.72 12.24
C PRO A 378 19.53 -7.33 12.39
N VAL A 379 18.78 -6.85 13.38
CA VAL A 379 17.43 -7.35 13.69
C VAL A 379 16.38 -6.29 13.35
N ILE A 380 15.31 -6.70 12.70
CA ILE A 380 14.14 -5.88 12.44
C ILE A 380 12.97 -6.43 13.24
N PHE A 381 12.42 -5.62 14.16
CA PHE A 381 11.13 -5.88 14.78
C PHE A 381 10.02 -5.38 13.88
N ALA A 382 9.14 -6.29 13.48
CA ALA A 382 7.92 -5.98 12.74
C ALA A 382 6.70 -6.28 13.62
N PRO A 383 6.29 -5.38 14.52
CA PRO A 383 5.07 -5.53 15.29
C PRO A 383 3.79 -5.30 14.48
N SER A 384 2.71 -5.98 14.88
CA SER A 384 1.34 -5.65 14.48
C SER A 384 0.95 -4.29 15.06
N HIS A 385 0.14 -3.50 14.35
CA HIS A 385 -0.24 -2.16 14.81
C HIS A 385 -1.71 -2.12 15.23
N ARG A 386 -1.96 -2.01 16.54
CA ARG A 386 -3.28 -2.03 17.18
C ARG A 386 -3.54 -0.79 18.01
N SER A 387 -2.54 -0.24 18.72
CA SER A 387 -2.69 0.94 19.58
C SER A 387 -1.55 1.95 19.41
N TYR A 388 -1.77 3.18 19.84
CA TYR A 388 -0.70 4.16 20.08
C TYR A 388 0.27 3.70 21.16
N ALA A 389 -0.11 2.75 22.01
CA ALA A 389 0.76 2.23 23.04
C ALA A 389 1.83 1.28 22.51
N ASP A 390 1.66 0.70 21.30
CA ASP A 390 2.46 -0.42 20.79
C ASP A 390 3.97 -0.17 20.86
N PHE A 391 4.44 0.97 20.35
CA PHE A 391 5.88 1.28 20.32
C PHE A 391 6.46 1.58 21.72
N ILE A 392 5.65 2.14 22.62
CA ILE A 392 6.06 2.38 24.02
C ILE A 392 6.15 1.04 24.74
N LEU A 393 5.19 0.14 24.49
CA LEU A 393 5.14 -1.20 25.05
C LEU A 393 6.34 -2.03 24.58
N MET A 394 6.64 -2.02 23.28
CA MET A 394 7.82 -2.67 22.71
C MET A 394 9.12 -2.15 23.34
N SER A 395 9.24 -0.83 23.51
CA SER A 395 10.39 -0.22 24.18
C SER A 395 10.54 -0.69 25.63
N TYR A 396 9.42 -0.79 26.37
CA TYR A 396 9.41 -1.27 27.75
C TYR A 396 9.76 -2.75 27.86
N ILE A 397 9.21 -3.59 26.98
CA ILE A 397 9.53 -5.02 26.92
C ILE A 397 11.01 -5.21 26.61
N CYS A 398 11.57 -4.48 25.65
CA CYS A 398 13.00 -4.51 25.38
C CYS A 398 13.82 -4.10 26.62
N PHE A 399 13.44 -3.02 27.31
CA PHE A 399 14.09 -2.61 28.54
C PHE A 399 13.98 -3.68 29.64
N HIS A 400 12.82 -4.33 29.79
CA HIS A 400 12.58 -5.38 30.78
C HIS A 400 13.52 -6.56 30.59
N TYR A 401 13.65 -7.06 29.36
CA TYR A 401 14.47 -8.22 29.02
C TYR A 401 15.93 -7.87 28.69
N ASP A 402 16.39 -6.66 29.02
CA ASP A 402 17.74 -6.15 28.72
C ASP A 402 18.12 -6.35 27.23
N LEU A 403 17.19 -6.00 26.34
CA LEU A 403 17.42 -5.83 24.91
C LEU A 403 17.57 -4.36 24.58
N GLN A 404 18.44 -4.03 23.61
CA GLN A 404 18.61 -2.64 23.25
C GLN A 404 17.32 -2.07 22.63
N ILE A 405 16.88 -0.91 23.12
CA ILE A 405 15.66 -0.26 22.65
C ILE A 405 15.80 0.03 21.14
N PRO A 406 14.80 -0.36 20.32
CA PRO A 406 14.87 -0.23 18.88
C PRO A 406 14.95 1.22 18.41
N ALA A 407 15.45 1.41 17.18
CA ALA A 407 15.22 2.62 16.41
C ALA A 407 13.82 2.55 15.81
N ILE A 408 12.90 3.41 16.26
CA ILE A 408 11.47 3.27 15.98
C ILE A 408 11.07 4.22 14.85
N ALA A 409 10.52 3.67 13.77
CA ALA A 409 9.98 4.49 12.68
C ALA A 409 8.65 5.14 13.11
N ALA A 410 8.61 6.48 13.12
CA ALA A 410 7.45 7.26 13.50
C ALA A 410 7.01 8.23 12.40
N GLY A 411 5.70 8.50 12.31
CA GLY A 411 5.19 9.55 11.41
C GLY A 411 5.38 10.96 11.98
N MET A 412 5.59 11.96 11.11
CA MET A 412 5.74 13.38 11.51
C MET A 412 4.52 13.98 12.25
N ASP A 413 3.40 13.28 12.32
CA ASP A 413 2.20 13.72 13.06
C ASP A 413 2.47 13.86 14.56
N PHE A 414 3.33 13.01 15.10
CA PHE A 414 3.75 13.08 16.48
C PHE A 414 4.79 14.18 16.72
N HIS A 415 5.54 14.57 15.69
CA HIS A 415 6.52 15.66 15.77
C HIS A 415 5.85 17.02 15.97
N GLY A 416 4.69 17.23 15.34
CA GLY A 416 3.92 18.48 15.45
C GLY A 416 3.24 18.71 16.81
N MET A 417 3.26 17.72 17.72
CA MET A 417 2.71 17.84 19.07
C MET A 417 3.76 18.42 20.02
N TRP A 418 3.45 19.56 20.66
CA TRP A 418 4.38 20.25 21.56
C TRP A 418 4.92 19.31 22.64
N GLY A 419 6.25 19.14 22.69
CA GLY A 419 6.96 18.29 23.66
C GLY A 419 6.99 16.79 23.33
N LEU A 420 5.91 16.22 22.79
CA LEU A 420 5.81 14.78 22.55
C LEU A 420 6.80 14.29 21.48
N GLY A 421 6.97 15.04 20.38
CA GLY A 421 7.94 14.69 19.34
C GLY A 421 9.38 14.54 19.87
N ARG A 422 9.81 15.47 20.73
CA ARG A 422 11.13 15.42 21.38
C ARG A 422 11.25 14.23 22.32
N LEU A 423 10.22 13.99 23.11
CA LEU A 423 10.18 12.88 24.06
C LEU A 423 10.29 11.52 23.35
N LEU A 424 9.57 11.33 22.25
CA LEU A 424 9.69 10.13 21.41
C LEU A 424 11.06 10.02 20.75
N ARG A 425 11.60 11.15 20.25
CA ARG A 425 12.95 11.19 19.67
C ARG A 425 14.01 10.74 20.68
N ASP A 426 13.92 11.22 21.92
CA ASP A 426 14.80 10.88 23.03
C ASP A 426 14.67 9.40 23.47
N CYS A 427 13.59 8.73 23.07
CA CYS A 427 13.38 7.29 23.25
C CYS A 427 13.86 6.44 22.07
N GLY A 428 14.44 7.03 21.02
CA GLY A 428 14.94 6.31 19.84
C GLY A 428 14.05 6.38 18.61
N ALA A 429 12.99 7.21 18.60
CA ALA A 429 12.16 7.39 17.42
C ALA A 429 12.87 8.26 16.36
N PHE A 430 12.79 7.83 15.10
CA PHE A 430 13.15 8.62 13.91
C PHE A 430 11.91 8.88 13.07
N PHE A 431 11.85 10.02 12.38
CA PHE A 431 10.61 10.52 11.80
C PHE A 431 10.57 10.51 10.27
N MET A 432 9.42 10.10 9.73
CA MET A 432 9.12 10.13 8.29
C MET A 432 7.95 11.08 7.97
N ARG A 433 8.06 11.81 6.86
CA ARG A 433 6.97 12.67 6.33
C ARG A 433 5.81 11.82 5.78
N ARG A 434 4.57 12.34 5.76
CA ARG A 434 3.40 11.60 5.24
C ARG A 434 3.39 11.41 3.71
N SER A 435 3.99 12.33 2.96
CA SER A 435 4.03 12.29 1.49
C SER A 435 5.29 12.99 1.00
N PHE A 436 6.15 12.25 0.32
CA PHE A 436 7.43 12.75 -0.18
C PHE A 436 7.88 12.04 -1.46
N SER A 437 6.98 11.35 -2.17
CA SER A 437 7.31 10.61 -3.39
C SER A 437 7.82 11.50 -4.53
N SER A 438 7.58 12.81 -4.47
CA SER A 438 8.09 13.80 -5.43
C SER A 438 9.42 14.45 -5.02
N ASP A 439 9.83 14.30 -3.76
CA ASP A 439 11.05 14.90 -3.21
C ASP A 439 12.19 13.87 -3.27
N ARG A 440 12.93 13.90 -4.39
CA ARG A 440 14.03 12.96 -4.66
C ARG A 440 15.16 13.07 -3.63
N LEU A 441 15.43 14.28 -3.13
CA LEU A 441 16.48 14.52 -2.14
C LEU A 441 16.09 13.91 -0.80
N TYR A 442 14.90 14.24 -0.28
CA TYR A 442 14.43 13.68 0.98
C TYR A 442 14.34 12.16 0.94
N TRP A 443 13.82 11.58 -0.15
CA TRP A 443 13.73 10.12 -0.29
C TRP A 443 15.12 9.46 -0.21
N THR A 444 16.13 10.05 -0.86
CA THR A 444 17.50 9.53 -0.85
C THR A 444 18.11 9.62 0.55
N VAL A 445 17.97 10.77 1.20
CA VAL A 445 18.47 11.01 2.57
C VAL A 445 17.80 10.08 3.57
N PHE A 446 16.48 9.93 3.51
CA PHE A 446 15.73 9.06 4.41
C PHE A 446 16.08 7.58 4.21
N SER A 447 16.14 7.13 2.95
CA SER A 447 16.49 5.73 2.62
C SER A 447 17.90 5.40 3.11
N GLU A 448 18.85 6.31 2.91
CA GLU A 448 20.23 6.10 3.35
C GLU A 448 20.40 6.21 4.87
N TYR A 449 19.58 7.02 5.54
CA TYR A 449 19.52 7.02 6.99
C TYR A 449 19.04 5.66 7.53
N VAL A 450 18.00 5.07 6.94
CA VAL A 450 17.52 3.72 7.30
C VAL A 450 18.59 2.66 7.01
N ASN A 451 19.28 2.72 5.87
CA ASN A 451 20.44 1.85 5.57
C ASN A 451 21.52 1.98 6.66
N THR A 452 21.83 3.20 7.08
CA THR A 452 22.82 3.49 8.11
C THR A 452 22.38 2.94 9.47
N LEU A 453 21.10 3.02 9.82
CA LEU A 453 20.56 2.39 11.02
C LEU A 453 20.75 0.86 10.97
N VAL A 454 20.42 0.20 9.85
CA VAL A 454 20.56 -1.26 9.74
C VAL A 454 22.02 -1.70 9.75
N THR A 455 22.92 -0.95 9.12
CA THR A 455 24.32 -1.37 8.92
C THR A 455 25.26 -0.95 10.05
N LYS A 456 24.99 0.16 10.73
CA LYS A 456 25.90 0.77 11.71
C LYS A 456 25.33 0.85 13.12
N ASN A 457 24.01 0.93 13.28
CA ASN A 457 23.41 1.01 14.61
C ASN A 457 23.46 -0.36 15.30
N ARG A 458 23.75 -0.38 16.60
CA ARG A 458 23.78 -1.62 17.39
C ARG A 458 22.37 -2.11 17.77
N SER A 459 21.35 -1.28 17.55
CA SER A 459 19.98 -1.55 17.96
C SER A 459 19.15 -2.07 16.81
N SER A 460 18.08 -2.80 17.15
CA SER A 460 17.13 -3.26 16.15
C SER A 460 16.39 -2.08 15.53
N LEU A 461 15.88 -2.29 14.33
CA LEU A 461 14.96 -1.36 13.66
C LEU A 461 13.53 -1.82 13.95
N GLU A 462 12.64 -0.91 14.34
CA GLU A 462 11.21 -1.21 14.55
C GLU A 462 10.34 -0.41 13.59
N PHE A 463 9.42 -1.09 12.89
CA PHE A 463 8.36 -0.43 12.16
C PHE A 463 7.13 -1.32 12.01
N PHE A 464 5.97 -0.68 11.90
CA PHE A 464 4.70 -1.35 11.68
C PHE A 464 4.48 -1.63 10.19
N ILE A 465 4.59 -2.90 9.78
CA ILE A 465 4.49 -3.30 8.38
C ILE A 465 3.15 -2.91 7.74
N GLU A 466 2.06 -2.87 8.50
CA GLU A 466 0.71 -2.46 8.05
C GLU A 466 0.62 -0.96 7.72
N GLY A 467 1.57 -0.14 8.18
CA GLY A 467 1.65 1.31 7.99
C GLY A 467 0.61 2.13 8.79
N THR A 468 -0.49 1.54 9.23
CA THR A 468 -1.50 2.18 10.08
C THR A 468 -2.11 1.21 11.07
N ARG A 469 -2.63 1.70 12.21
CA ARG A 469 -3.37 0.87 13.18
C ARG A 469 -4.61 0.23 12.58
N SER A 470 -4.86 -1.02 12.89
CA SER A 470 -6.14 -1.65 12.59
C SER A 470 -7.23 -1.11 13.50
N ARG A 471 -8.36 -0.67 12.93
CA ARG A 471 -9.53 -0.18 13.68
C ARG A 471 -10.49 -1.30 14.07
N SER A 472 -10.37 -2.46 13.41
CA SER A 472 -11.25 -3.62 13.59
C SER A 472 -10.52 -4.81 14.20
N GLY A 473 -9.25 -4.66 14.58
CA GLY A 473 -8.38 -5.75 15.03
C GLY A 473 -7.88 -6.66 13.90
N LYS A 474 -8.46 -6.58 12.69
CA LYS A 474 -8.04 -7.37 11.52
C LYS A 474 -6.72 -6.87 10.95
N THR A 475 -5.90 -7.80 10.49
CA THR A 475 -4.65 -7.49 9.81
C THR A 475 -4.88 -6.74 8.49
N LEU A 476 -4.09 -5.69 8.24
CA LEU A 476 -4.11 -4.88 7.03
C LEU A 476 -3.05 -5.31 6.02
N TRP A 477 -3.19 -4.84 4.78
CA TRP A 477 -2.19 -5.04 3.73
C TRP A 477 -0.85 -4.37 4.08
N PRO A 478 0.28 -5.06 3.87
CA PRO A 478 1.59 -4.50 4.17
C PRO A 478 1.95 -3.30 3.29
N LYS A 479 2.76 -2.40 3.84
CA LYS A 479 3.47 -1.33 3.16
C LYS A 479 4.96 -1.66 3.18
N PHE A 480 5.51 -1.95 2.00
CA PHE A 480 6.88 -2.44 1.87
C PHE A 480 7.95 -1.33 1.78
N GLY A 481 7.59 -0.04 1.83
CA GLY A 481 8.57 1.05 1.60
C GLY A 481 9.73 1.10 2.60
N ILE A 482 9.47 1.09 3.91
CA ILE A 482 10.54 1.03 4.92
C ILE A 482 11.22 -0.33 4.90
N LEU A 483 10.47 -1.41 4.69
CA LEU A 483 11.03 -2.75 4.60
C LEU A 483 12.06 -2.84 3.46
N SER A 484 11.73 -2.36 2.27
CA SER A 484 12.64 -2.38 1.12
C SER A 484 13.89 -1.55 1.38
N MET A 485 13.76 -0.37 2.02
CA MET A 485 14.92 0.42 2.45
C MET A 485 15.78 -0.36 3.45
N ALA A 486 15.16 -0.99 4.46
CA ALA A 486 15.87 -1.75 5.48
C ALA A 486 16.56 -3.01 4.94
N LEU A 487 16.00 -3.65 3.91
CA LEU A 487 16.57 -4.83 3.27
C LEU A 487 17.61 -4.51 2.20
N THR A 488 17.63 -3.28 1.68
CA THR A 488 18.58 -2.84 0.64
C THR A 488 20.04 -3.18 0.98
N PRO A 489 20.56 -2.99 2.22
CA PRO A 489 21.94 -3.35 2.53
C PRO A 489 22.24 -4.85 2.39
N PHE A 490 21.26 -5.72 2.67
CA PHE A 490 21.42 -7.16 2.47
C PHE A 490 21.38 -7.53 0.98
N LEU A 491 20.40 -6.99 0.26
CA LEU A 491 20.18 -7.23 -1.17
C LEU A 491 21.38 -6.77 -2.01
N SER A 492 21.91 -5.57 -1.71
CA SER A 492 23.15 -5.02 -2.30
C SER A 492 24.45 -5.71 -1.84
N GLY A 493 24.38 -6.69 -0.94
CA GLY A 493 25.55 -7.42 -0.46
C GLY A 493 26.45 -6.67 0.52
N ARG A 494 26.01 -5.51 1.06
CA ARG A 494 26.76 -4.73 2.06
C ARG A 494 26.83 -5.40 3.44
N ILE A 495 25.85 -6.25 3.77
CA ILE A 495 25.82 -7.05 5.00
C ILE A 495 25.49 -8.50 4.69
N PRO A 496 25.95 -9.44 5.54
CA PRO A 496 25.74 -10.87 5.27
C PRO A 496 24.26 -11.24 5.30
N ASP A 497 23.50 -10.76 6.29
CA ASP A 497 22.11 -11.15 6.50
C ASP A 497 21.38 -10.12 7.39
N ILE A 498 20.05 -10.23 7.45
CA ILE A 498 19.16 -9.50 8.35
C ILE A 498 18.19 -10.52 8.94
N THR A 499 17.92 -10.41 10.24
CA THR A 499 16.91 -11.23 10.90
C THR A 499 15.64 -10.40 11.11
N VAL A 500 14.52 -10.80 10.52
CA VAL A 500 13.21 -10.17 10.72
C VAL A 500 12.41 -10.95 11.76
N VAL A 501 11.89 -10.26 12.76
CA VAL A 501 11.08 -10.86 13.84
C VAL A 501 9.67 -10.30 13.75
N PRO A 502 8.69 -11.09 13.26
CA PRO A 502 7.28 -10.76 13.36
C PRO A 502 6.87 -10.71 14.84
N VAL A 503 6.21 -9.65 15.27
CA VAL A 503 5.69 -9.53 16.65
C VAL A 503 4.18 -9.30 16.57
N ASN A 504 3.41 -10.04 17.36
CA ASN A 504 1.98 -9.79 17.54
C ASN A 504 1.75 -9.13 18.90
N ILE A 505 0.88 -8.12 18.93
CA ILE A 505 0.39 -7.48 20.15
C ILE A 505 -1.13 -7.61 20.14
N SER A 506 -1.67 -8.46 21.02
CA SER A 506 -3.09 -8.72 21.17
C SER A 506 -3.61 -8.08 22.46
N TYR A 507 -4.63 -7.24 22.33
CA TYR A 507 -5.26 -6.52 23.43
C TYR A 507 -6.64 -7.11 23.73
N ASP A 508 -7.00 -7.21 25.01
CA ASP A 508 -8.41 -7.34 25.39
C ASP A 508 -9.16 -6.07 24.95
N ARG A 509 -8.70 -4.90 25.42
CA ARG A 509 -9.28 -3.61 25.09
C ARG A 509 -8.20 -2.58 24.79
N THR A 510 -8.26 -1.97 23.59
CA THR A 510 -7.36 -0.86 23.21
C THR A 510 -7.81 0.46 23.84
N LEU A 511 -6.86 1.35 24.16
CA LEU A 511 -7.15 2.71 24.65
C LEU A 511 -8.07 3.50 23.69
N GLU A 512 -8.02 3.18 22.40
CA GLU A 512 -8.73 3.86 21.33
C GLU A 512 -10.06 3.20 20.94
N GLU A 513 -10.58 2.21 21.68
CA GLU A 513 -11.78 1.45 21.31
C GLU A 513 -12.94 2.34 20.83
N LYS A 514 -13.32 3.35 21.63
CA LYS A 514 -14.39 4.30 21.28
C LYS A 514 -14.03 5.19 20.09
N LEU A 515 -12.75 5.54 19.94
CA LEU A 515 -12.29 6.34 18.80
C LEU A 515 -12.35 5.51 17.51
N PHE A 516 -11.97 4.24 17.58
CA PHE A 516 -11.99 3.32 16.44
C PHE A 516 -13.40 3.05 15.96
N SER A 517 -14.38 2.88 16.84
CA SER A 517 -15.78 2.73 16.42
C SER A 517 -16.27 3.95 15.63
N TYR A 518 -15.98 5.17 16.09
CA TYR A 518 -16.31 6.38 15.34
C TYR A 518 -15.57 6.50 14.01
N GLU A 519 -14.27 6.19 13.98
CA GLU A 519 -13.49 6.22 12.74
C GLU A 519 -13.98 5.18 11.71
N LEU A 520 -14.48 4.02 12.15
CA LEU A 520 -15.10 3.02 11.27
C LEU A 520 -16.40 3.54 10.64
N LEU A 521 -17.17 4.35 11.38
CA LEU A 521 -18.38 5.03 10.90
C LEU A 521 -18.09 6.27 10.05
N GLY A 522 -16.81 6.56 9.73
CA GLY A 522 -16.42 7.69 8.89
C GLY A 522 -16.46 9.04 9.61
N ILE A 523 -16.61 9.05 10.93
CA ILE A 523 -16.51 10.28 11.73
C ILE A 523 -15.04 10.72 11.72
N PRO A 524 -14.74 11.98 11.36
CA PRO A 524 -13.37 12.44 11.24
C PRO A 524 -12.65 12.40 12.59
N LYS A 525 -11.39 11.95 12.57
CA LYS A 525 -10.52 11.94 13.75
C LYS A 525 -10.49 13.35 14.36
N PRO A 526 -10.80 13.52 15.65
CA PRO A 526 -10.63 14.80 16.31
C PRO A 526 -9.15 15.20 16.24
N ARG A 527 -8.88 16.49 16.01
CA ARG A 527 -7.50 17.00 16.09
C ARG A 527 -6.99 16.75 17.51
N GLU A 528 -6.06 15.81 17.65
CA GLU A 528 -5.42 15.50 18.94
C GLU A 528 -4.68 16.76 19.40
N THR A 529 -5.18 17.38 20.47
CA THR A 529 -4.57 18.54 21.10
C THR A 529 -3.99 18.11 22.46
N THR A 530 -3.10 18.93 23.01
CA THR A 530 -2.56 18.77 24.37
C THR A 530 -3.65 18.65 25.45
N ARG A 531 -4.88 19.10 25.20
CA ARG A 531 -6.06 18.87 26.06
C ARG A 531 -6.45 17.38 26.18
N GLY A 532 -6.12 16.54 25.20
CA GLY A 532 -6.33 15.08 25.26
C GLY A 532 -5.48 14.39 26.33
N LEU A 533 -4.26 14.88 26.59
CA LEU A 533 -3.39 14.40 27.66
C LEU A 533 -3.97 14.68 29.06
N ILE A 534 -4.76 15.75 29.24
CA ILE A 534 -5.43 16.04 30.53
C ILE A 534 -6.55 15.03 30.82
N LYS A 535 -7.20 14.48 29.78
CA LYS A 535 -8.16 13.37 29.92
C LYS A 535 -7.49 12.04 30.28
N ALA A 536 -6.15 11.94 30.30
CA ALA A 536 -5.44 10.73 30.73
C ALA A 536 -5.76 10.31 32.17
N LYS A 537 -6.21 11.23 33.03
CA LYS A 537 -6.69 10.88 34.38
C LYS A 537 -7.89 9.93 34.36
N ASN A 538 -8.75 10.01 33.33
CA ASN A 538 -9.89 9.10 33.18
C ASN A 538 -9.45 7.73 32.67
N ILE A 539 -8.43 7.67 31.80
CA ILE A 539 -7.82 6.41 31.35
C ILE A 539 -7.33 5.60 32.56
N LEU A 540 -6.72 6.25 33.56
CA LEU A 540 -6.28 5.59 34.80
C LEU A 540 -7.41 5.03 35.67
N ARG A 541 -8.68 5.35 35.38
CA ARG A 541 -9.84 4.84 36.11
C ARG A 541 -10.50 3.66 35.40
N GLU A 542 -10.14 3.41 34.15
CA GLU A 542 -10.68 2.31 33.35
C GLU A 542 -9.80 1.06 33.47
N GLN A 543 -10.40 -0.09 33.18
CA GLN A 543 -9.71 -1.37 33.05
C GLN A 543 -9.63 -1.74 31.56
N TYR A 544 -8.49 -2.26 31.13
CA TYR A 544 -8.20 -2.63 29.74
C TYR A 544 -7.90 -4.12 29.55
N GLY A 545 -7.94 -4.90 30.63
CA GLY A 545 -7.71 -6.35 30.58
C GLY A 545 -6.24 -6.70 30.38
N LYS A 546 -6.00 -7.85 29.75
CA LYS A 546 -4.67 -8.38 29.46
C LYS A 546 -4.14 -7.86 28.12
N ILE A 547 -2.82 -7.79 28.02
CA ILE A 547 -2.10 -7.56 26.77
C ILE A 547 -1.16 -8.74 26.57
N HIS A 548 -1.29 -9.42 25.43
CA HIS A 548 -0.40 -10.51 25.03
C HIS A 548 0.58 -10.00 23.97
N VAL A 549 1.87 -10.23 24.18
CA VAL A 549 2.92 -9.91 23.21
C VAL A 549 3.69 -11.17 22.86
N THR A 550 3.64 -11.52 21.58
CA THR A 550 4.23 -12.76 21.06
C THR A 550 5.32 -12.43 20.06
N PHE A 551 6.56 -12.86 20.34
CA PHE A 551 7.65 -12.78 19.38
C PHE A 551 7.63 -14.04 18.52
N GLY A 552 7.38 -13.87 17.22
CA GLY A 552 7.36 -14.97 16.26
C GLY A 552 8.74 -15.55 15.99
N GLN A 553 8.75 -16.68 15.29
CA GLN A 553 10.00 -17.30 14.85
C GLN A 553 10.82 -16.31 13.99
N PRO A 554 12.07 -16.00 14.39
CA PRO A 554 12.93 -15.12 13.62
C PRO A 554 13.16 -15.67 12.21
N LEU A 555 13.08 -14.79 11.22
CA LEU A 555 13.23 -15.09 9.80
C LEU A 555 14.54 -14.49 9.31
N ASP A 556 15.50 -15.34 9.00
CA ASP A 556 16.76 -14.91 8.38
C ASP A 556 16.50 -14.67 6.88
N VAL A 557 16.75 -13.44 6.42
CA VAL A 557 16.36 -13.00 5.07
C VAL A 557 17.16 -13.78 4.02
N ARG A 558 18.42 -14.11 4.29
CA ARG A 558 19.24 -14.96 3.42
C ARG A 558 18.61 -16.33 3.22
N GLU A 559 18.19 -16.98 4.30
CA GLU A 559 17.53 -18.29 4.23
C GLU A 559 16.21 -18.19 3.46
N TYR A 560 15.41 -17.16 3.74
CA TYR A 560 14.15 -16.93 3.04
C TYR A 560 14.34 -16.74 1.53
N CYS A 561 15.30 -15.92 1.12
CA CYS A 561 15.58 -15.66 -0.28
C CYS A 561 16.09 -16.92 -1.00
N GLY A 562 16.96 -17.69 -0.35
CA GLY A 562 17.55 -18.91 -0.91
C GLY A 562 18.25 -18.64 -2.25
N GLU A 563 18.10 -19.56 -3.20
CA GLU A 563 18.68 -19.46 -4.55
C GLU A 563 17.99 -18.40 -5.45
N ARG A 564 16.88 -17.79 -4.99
CA ARG A 564 16.12 -16.81 -5.77
C ARG A 564 16.81 -15.43 -5.87
N LEU A 565 17.95 -15.25 -5.20
CA LEU A 565 18.65 -13.98 -5.06
C LEU A 565 20.04 -14.00 -5.70
N GLU A 566 20.21 -13.21 -6.75
CA GLU A 566 21.50 -13.02 -7.44
C GLU A 566 22.15 -11.69 -7.02
N ARG A 567 22.91 -11.67 -5.91
CA ARG A 567 23.56 -10.44 -5.43
C ARG A 567 24.73 -9.96 -6.31
N ALA A 568 25.25 -10.82 -7.18
CA ALA A 568 26.38 -10.49 -8.06
C ALA A 568 26.07 -9.32 -9.01
N SER A 569 24.80 -9.09 -9.36
CA SER A 569 24.39 -7.94 -10.18
C SER A 569 24.76 -6.60 -9.55
N HIS A 570 24.76 -6.51 -8.20
CA HIS A 570 25.09 -5.29 -7.47
C HIS A 570 26.59 -5.00 -7.44
N SER A 571 27.44 -6.03 -7.60
CA SER A 571 28.89 -5.85 -7.66
C SER A 571 29.37 -5.12 -8.92
N MET A 572 28.53 -5.04 -9.95
CA MET A 572 28.84 -4.43 -11.24
C MET A 572 28.39 -2.95 -11.34
N VAL A 573 27.75 -2.41 -10.30
CA VAL A 573 27.16 -1.06 -10.30
C VAL A 573 27.76 -0.23 -9.16
N PRO A 574 28.13 1.05 -9.39
CA PRO A 574 28.57 1.93 -8.31
C PRO A 574 27.49 2.10 -7.24
N ALA A 575 27.88 2.09 -5.97
CA ALA A 575 26.95 2.14 -4.83
C ALA A 575 25.94 3.30 -4.85
N HIS A 576 26.26 4.42 -5.49
CA HIS A 576 25.36 5.58 -5.62
C HIS A 576 24.29 5.42 -6.72
N MET A 577 24.48 4.50 -7.66
CA MET A 577 23.52 4.16 -8.71
C MET A 577 22.75 2.87 -8.40
N ASP A 578 23.12 2.20 -7.31
CA ASP A 578 22.54 0.93 -6.92
C ASP A 578 21.06 1.09 -6.56
N ARG A 579 20.21 0.24 -7.16
CA ARG A 579 18.77 0.25 -6.99
C ARG A 579 18.26 -1.18 -7.01
N LEU A 580 17.20 -1.40 -6.24
CA LEU A 580 16.52 -2.68 -6.25
C LEU A 580 15.98 -2.97 -7.65
N ASN A 581 16.30 -4.16 -8.15
CA ASN A 581 15.75 -4.65 -9.41
C ASN A 581 14.28 -5.10 -9.20
N PRO A 582 13.51 -5.36 -10.29
CA PRO A 582 12.12 -5.76 -10.17
C PRO A 582 11.89 -7.03 -9.34
N ARG A 583 12.81 -8.01 -9.43
CA ARG A 583 12.73 -9.26 -8.70
C ARG A 583 12.97 -9.05 -7.20
N GLU A 584 13.92 -8.21 -6.83
CA GLU A 584 14.16 -7.83 -5.43
C GLU A 584 13.00 -7.04 -4.83
N THR A 585 12.38 -6.16 -5.62
CA THR A 585 11.17 -5.45 -5.23
C THR A 585 10.01 -6.42 -4.97
N GLU A 586 9.86 -7.43 -5.82
CA GLU A 586 8.90 -8.53 -5.64
C GLU A 586 9.20 -9.34 -4.37
N LEU A 587 10.46 -9.74 -4.15
CA LEU A 587 10.89 -10.45 -2.93
C LEU A 587 10.58 -9.66 -1.65
N CYS A 588 10.80 -8.33 -1.66
CA CYS A 588 10.44 -7.48 -0.53
C CYS A 588 8.92 -7.48 -0.28
N SER A 589 8.12 -7.49 -1.35
CA SER A 589 6.67 -7.59 -1.26
C SER A 589 6.24 -8.96 -0.74
N GLU A 590 6.76 -10.07 -1.27
CA GLU A 590 6.47 -11.43 -0.79
C GLU A 590 6.79 -11.57 0.70
N LEU A 591 7.99 -11.15 1.11
CA LEU A 591 8.44 -11.16 2.50
C LEU A 591 7.50 -10.34 3.40
N ALA A 592 7.04 -9.18 2.95
CA ALA A 592 6.10 -8.36 3.69
C ALA A 592 4.77 -9.11 3.98
N HIS A 593 4.27 -9.87 3.01
CA HIS A 593 3.06 -10.69 3.20
C HIS A 593 3.32 -11.85 4.15
N VAL A 594 4.50 -12.47 4.08
CA VAL A 594 4.90 -13.54 5.02
C VAL A 594 4.98 -13.01 6.45
N ILE A 595 5.56 -11.83 6.68
CA ILE A 595 5.60 -11.19 8.02
C ILE A 595 4.18 -11.00 8.55
N VAL A 596 3.29 -10.45 7.73
CA VAL A 596 1.89 -10.18 8.07
C VAL A 596 1.12 -11.48 8.36
N ALA A 597 1.34 -12.53 7.59
CA ALA A 597 0.75 -13.85 7.83
C ALA A 597 1.24 -14.44 9.16
N ARG A 598 2.55 -14.40 9.43
CA ARG A 598 3.13 -14.85 10.71
C ARG A 598 2.59 -14.05 11.90
N GLN A 599 2.44 -12.74 11.78
CA GLN A 599 1.79 -11.93 12.83
C GLN A 599 0.37 -12.41 13.10
N ARG A 600 -0.41 -12.71 12.06
CA ARG A 600 -1.80 -13.19 12.19
C ARG A 600 -1.84 -14.52 12.93
N ASP A 601 -0.99 -15.46 12.57
CA ASP A 601 -0.98 -16.80 13.16
C ASP A 601 -0.57 -16.79 14.65
N LEU A 602 0.05 -15.71 15.13
CA LEU A 602 0.42 -15.47 16.53
C LEU A 602 -0.65 -14.68 17.33
N THR A 603 -1.80 -14.40 16.74
CA THR A 603 -2.86 -13.61 17.40
C THR A 603 -3.51 -14.41 18.52
N VAL A 604 -3.59 -13.82 19.71
CA VAL A 604 -4.31 -14.39 20.84
C VAL A 604 -5.71 -13.79 20.89
N LEU A 605 -6.72 -14.64 20.87
CA LEU A 605 -8.13 -14.25 20.96
C LEU A 605 -8.53 -14.15 22.43
N SER A 606 -9.10 -13.01 22.82
CA SER A 606 -9.62 -12.78 24.16
C SER A 606 -11.02 -13.37 24.35
N PRO A 607 -11.51 -13.52 25.59
CA PRO A 607 -12.89 -13.88 25.87
C PRO A 607 -13.88 -12.94 25.18
N PHE A 608 -13.54 -11.65 25.07
CA PHE A 608 -14.41 -10.66 24.45
C PHE A 608 -14.56 -10.90 22.94
N ASN A 609 -13.51 -11.38 22.26
CA ASN A 609 -13.61 -11.67 20.83
C ASN A 609 -14.68 -12.75 20.56
N LEU A 610 -14.73 -13.79 21.40
CA LEU A 610 -15.73 -14.85 21.31
C LEU A 610 -17.14 -14.33 21.65
N VAL A 611 -17.26 -13.53 22.71
CA VAL A 611 -18.51 -12.88 23.10
C VAL A 611 -19.04 -11.98 21.98
N ALA A 612 -18.18 -11.18 21.37
CA ALA A 612 -18.54 -10.27 20.29
C ALA A 612 -19.01 -11.02 19.02
N ILE A 613 -18.40 -12.16 18.68
CA ILE A 613 -18.86 -13.01 17.57
C ILE A 613 -20.24 -13.58 17.88
N THR A 614 -20.44 -14.08 19.09
CA THR A 614 -21.69 -14.71 19.52
C THR A 614 -22.85 -13.70 19.60
N LEU A 615 -22.61 -12.52 20.19
CA LEU A 615 -23.58 -11.43 20.23
C LEU A 615 -23.77 -10.75 18.86
N GLY A 616 -22.80 -10.80 17.96
CA GLY A 616 -22.94 -10.28 16.60
C GLY A 616 -24.05 -11.00 15.80
N LEU A 617 -24.41 -12.22 16.21
CA LEU A 617 -25.50 -13.01 15.62
C LEU A 617 -26.89 -12.63 16.18
N GLY A 618 -26.97 -11.83 17.25
CA GLY A 618 -28.23 -11.35 17.83
C GLY A 618 -28.03 -10.29 18.93
N SER A 619 -28.81 -9.21 18.91
CA SER A 619 -28.59 -8.02 19.76
C SER A 619 -28.67 -8.24 21.29
N SER A 620 -29.22 -9.38 21.74
CA SER A 620 -29.35 -9.75 23.15
C SER A 620 -29.44 -11.27 23.32
N LEU A 621 -28.82 -11.82 24.37
CA LEU A 621 -28.77 -13.26 24.64
C LEU A 621 -28.73 -13.54 26.17
N PRO A 622 -29.40 -14.59 26.69
CA PRO A 622 -29.19 -15.01 28.08
C PRO A 622 -27.74 -15.41 28.34
N LEU A 623 -27.20 -15.08 29.52
CA LEU A 623 -25.81 -15.37 29.89
C LEU A 623 -25.49 -16.88 29.79
N SER A 624 -26.40 -17.75 30.21
CA SER A 624 -26.23 -19.21 30.12
C SER A 624 -26.04 -19.70 28.68
N LYS A 625 -26.81 -19.13 27.73
CA LYS A 625 -26.66 -19.46 26.31
C LYS A 625 -25.37 -18.87 25.74
N LEU A 626 -25.00 -17.65 26.13
CA LEU A 626 -23.72 -17.04 25.74
C LEU A 626 -22.53 -17.91 26.17
N LEU A 627 -22.55 -18.41 27.40
CA LEU A 627 -21.51 -19.29 27.94
C LEU A 627 -21.35 -20.56 27.09
N ALA A 628 -22.45 -21.26 26.81
CA ALA A 628 -22.43 -22.48 26.01
C ALA A 628 -21.87 -22.24 24.59
N GLU A 629 -22.31 -21.18 23.92
CA GLU A 629 -21.86 -20.82 22.58
C GLU A 629 -20.38 -20.40 22.55
N VAL A 630 -19.92 -19.65 23.56
CA VAL A 630 -18.51 -19.23 23.67
C VAL A 630 -17.60 -20.43 23.91
N VAL A 631 -17.99 -21.38 24.77
CA VAL A 631 -17.23 -22.61 25.02
C VAL A 631 -17.16 -23.49 23.76
N TRP A 632 -18.28 -23.61 23.04
CA TRP A 632 -18.32 -24.30 21.75
C TRP A 632 -17.40 -23.62 20.72
N LEU A 633 -17.50 -22.30 20.59
CA LEU A 633 -16.71 -21.52 19.64
C LEU A 633 -15.21 -21.57 19.98
N LYS A 634 -14.83 -21.53 21.27
CA LYS A 634 -13.46 -21.78 21.72
C LYS A 634 -12.97 -23.12 21.19
N SER A 635 -13.73 -24.19 21.45
CA SER A 635 -13.35 -25.55 21.04
C SER A 635 -13.14 -25.66 19.53
N LEU A 636 -14.03 -25.05 18.75
CA LEU A 636 -13.90 -24.97 17.30
C LEU A 636 -12.63 -24.21 16.88
N LEU A 637 -12.40 -23.00 17.40
CA LEU A 637 -11.26 -22.17 17.01
C LEU A 637 -9.92 -22.80 17.42
N VAL A 638 -9.85 -23.40 18.60
CA VAL A 638 -8.66 -24.14 19.05
C VAL A 638 -8.40 -25.35 18.15
N SER A 639 -9.44 -26.09 17.72
CA SER A 639 -9.28 -27.19 16.77
C SER A 639 -8.77 -26.75 15.39
N LEU A 640 -8.98 -25.48 15.03
CA LEU A 640 -8.46 -24.84 13.82
C LEU A 640 -7.08 -24.18 14.05
N GLY A 641 -6.48 -24.33 15.22
CA GLY A 641 -5.14 -23.82 15.56
C GLY A 641 -5.10 -22.39 16.10
N ALA A 642 -6.23 -21.79 16.48
CA ALA A 642 -6.24 -20.46 17.09
C ALA A 642 -5.78 -20.49 18.56
N LEU A 643 -5.05 -19.46 18.97
CA LEU A 643 -4.74 -19.20 20.37
C LEU A 643 -5.90 -18.48 21.04
N VAL A 644 -6.42 -19.04 22.13
CA VAL A 644 -7.58 -18.48 22.85
C VAL A 644 -7.28 -18.40 24.35
N ASP A 645 -7.23 -17.19 24.89
CA ASP A 645 -7.05 -16.94 26.34
C ASP A 645 -8.38 -17.05 27.07
N LEU A 646 -8.83 -18.30 27.28
CA LEU A 646 -10.02 -18.60 28.08
C LEU A 646 -9.79 -19.88 28.89
N ALA A 647 -10.11 -19.85 30.18
CA ALA A 647 -9.96 -21.00 31.08
C ALA A 647 -10.65 -22.28 30.58
N GLU A 648 -10.22 -23.44 31.09
CA GLU A 648 -10.86 -24.74 30.81
C GLU A 648 -12.00 -25.08 31.79
N SER A 649 -11.90 -24.63 33.04
CA SER A 649 -12.91 -24.88 34.06
C SER A 649 -14.15 -24.01 33.84
N GLU A 650 -15.34 -24.61 33.81
CA GLU A 650 -16.61 -23.92 33.57
C GLU A 650 -16.85 -22.74 34.54
N VAL A 651 -16.51 -22.92 35.82
CA VAL A 651 -16.62 -21.86 36.85
C VAL A 651 -15.70 -20.67 36.55
N LEU A 652 -14.49 -20.95 36.06
CA LEU A 652 -13.53 -19.91 35.69
C LEU A 652 -13.94 -19.22 34.38
N VAL A 653 -14.47 -19.97 33.41
CA VAL A 653 -14.99 -19.42 32.14
C VAL A 653 -16.08 -18.40 32.40
N GLU A 654 -17.04 -18.71 33.27
CA GLU A 654 -18.12 -17.76 33.61
C GLU A 654 -17.56 -16.48 34.24
N ALA A 655 -16.61 -16.60 35.16
CA ALA A 655 -15.98 -15.46 35.81
C ALA A 655 -15.19 -14.59 34.80
N GLU A 656 -14.44 -15.20 33.89
CA GLU A 656 -13.66 -14.51 32.85
C GLU A 656 -14.57 -13.80 31.83
N ILE A 657 -15.66 -14.44 31.39
CA ILE A 657 -16.63 -13.80 30.49
C ILE A 657 -17.31 -12.62 31.16
N LYS A 658 -17.75 -12.76 32.42
CA LYS A 658 -18.32 -11.62 33.18
C LYS A 658 -17.32 -10.48 33.33
N ARG A 659 -16.06 -10.79 33.63
CA ARG A 659 -14.98 -9.79 33.71
C ARG A 659 -14.75 -9.10 32.38
N SER A 660 -14.72 -9.85 31.29
CA SER A 660 -14.58 -9.35 29.94
C SER A 660 -15.72 -8.39 29.57
N ILE A 661 -16.98 -8.75 29.85
CA ILE A 661 -18.13 -7.86 29.67
C ILE A 661 -17.97 -6.58 30.49
N SER A 662 -17.50 -6.66 31.74
CA SER A 662 -17.24 -5.48 32.58
C SER A 662 -16.16 -4.55 32.00
N ILE A 663 -15.08 -5.10 31.43
CA ILE A 663 -14.02 -4.34 30.76
C ILE A 663 -14.59 -3.58 29.55
N HIS A 664 -15.51 -4.20 28.81
CA HIS A 664 -16.18 -3.63 27.65
C HIS A 664 -17.58 -3.07 27.96
N SER A 665 -17.78 -2.60 29.19
CA SER A 665 -19.05 -2.03 29.69
C SER A 665 -19.54 -0.78 28.93
N SER A 666 -18.76 -0.23 28.00
CA SER A 666 -19.23 0.80 27.07
C SER A 666 -19.88 0.27 25.80
N LEU A 667 -19.79 -1.04 25.54
CA LEU A 667 -20.32 -1.69 24.35
C LEU A 667 -21.38 -2.74 24.69
N VAL A 668 -21.22 -3.45 25.81
CA VAL A 668 -22.07 -4.57 26.22
C VAL A 668 -22.43 -4.43 27.69
N ALA A 669 -23.67 -4.75 28.05
CA ALA A 669 -24.14 -4.77 29.44
C ALA A 669 -24.74 -6.14 29.80
N LEU A 670 -24.48 -6.59 31.04
CA LEU A 670 -25.20 -7.69 31.68
C LEU A 670 -26.32 -7.09 32.54
N THR A 671 -27.57 -7.39 32.22
CA THR A 671 -28.74 -6.88 32.94
C THR A 671 -29.00 -7.66 34.23
N PRO A 672 -29.76 -7.11 35.19
CA PRO A 672 -30.15 -7.83 36.41
C PRO A 672 -30.93 -9.12 36.16
N CYS A 673 -31.64 -9.22 35.02
CA CYS A 673 -32.35 -10.45 34.61
C CYS A 673 -31.45 -11.48 33.92
N GLY A 674 -30.12 -11.28 33.89
CA GLY A 674 -29.17 -12.23 33.35
C GLY A 674 -29.04 -12.22 31.82
N MET A 675 -29.45 -11.13 31.16
CA MET A 675 -29.33 -10.96 29.72
C MET A 675 -28.09 -10.14 29.39
N VAL A 676 -27.33 -10.58 28.38
CA VAL A 676 -26.20 -9.84 27.83
C VAL A 676 -26.67 -9.15 26.55
N GLN A 677 -26.55 -7.82 26.48
CA GLN A 677 -27.05 -7.04 25.35
C GLN A 677 -26.10 -5.91 24.96
N LEU A 678 -26.18 -5.50 23.69
CA LEU A 678 -25.46 -4.33 23.18
C LEU A 678 -26.01 -3.06 23.83
N ILE A 679 -25.12 -2.11 24.14
CA ILE A 679 -25.49 -0.80 24.67
C ILE A 679 -25.76 0.16 23.51
N GLU A 680 -26.93 0.80 23.52
CA GLU A 680 -27.18 1.92 22.61
C GLU A 680 -26.31 3.11 22.99
N VAL A 681 -25.48 3.54 22.03
CA VAL A 681 -24.65 4.73 22.17
C VAL A 681 -25.28 5.83 21.33
N GLN A 682 -25.58 6.97 21.96
CA GLN A 682 -26.06 8.15 21.23
C GLN A 682 -25.03 8.54 20.15
N SER A 683 -25.51 8.70 18.91
CA SER A 683 -24.67 9.19 17.82
C SER A 683 -24.17 10.59 18.18
N PRO A 684 -22.86 10.89 18.07
CA PRO A 684 -22.38 12.24 18.29
C PRO A 684 -23.04 13.21 17.30
N ASP A 685 -23.25 14.47 17.70
CA ASP A 685 -23.74 15.58 16.87
C ASP A 685 -22.74 15.97 15.75
N CYS A 686 -22.34 15.00 14.94
CA CYS A 686 -21.34 15.11 13.90
C CYS A 686 -21.88 14.52 12.61
N THR A 687 -21.66 15.22 11.50
CA THR A 687 -21.95 14.68 10.17
C THR A 687 -21.02 13.51 9.87
N MET A 688 -21.61 12.33 9.63
CA MET A 688 -20.87 11.16 9.16
C MET A 688 -20.44 11.39 7.71
N ASP A 689 -19.17 11.12 7.41
CA ASP A 689 -18.67 11.11 6.04
C ASP A 689 -18.73 9.68 5.50
N ILE A 690 -19.80 9.37 4.76
CA ILE A 690 -20.05 8.03 4.18
C ILE A 690 -18.86 7.56 3.32
N THR A 691 -18.12 8.50 2.69
CA THR A 691 -16.93 8.15 1.88
C THR A 691 -15.76 7.62 2.71
N LYS A 692 -15.76 7.93 4.02
CA LYS A 692 -14.74 7.53 4.99
C LYS A 692 -15.13 6.33 5.84
N VAL A 693 -16.36 5.81 5.72
CA VAL A 693 -16.78 4.58 6.39
C VAL A 693 -15.84 3.44 5.99
N LYS A 694 -15.34 2.69 6.98
CA LYS A 694 -14.40 1.58 6.80
C LYS A 694 -15.08 0.27 7.17
N GLY A 695 -14.91 -0.77 6.34
CA GLY A 695 -15.51 -2.09 6.52
C GLY A 695 -16.67 -2.35 5.56
N ASN A 696 -16.57 -3.44 4.78
CA ASN A 696 -17.52 -3.75 3.71
C ASN A 696 -18.94 -3.99 4.26
N LEU A 697 -19.06 -4.66 5.41
CA LEU A 697 -20.35 -4.95 6.06
C LEU A 697 -21.05 -3.68 6.59
N ILE A 698 -20.28 -2.72 7.11
CA ILE A 698 -20.83 -1.47 7.64
C ILE A 698 -21.37 -0.61 6.50
N ARG A 699 -20.70 -0.59 5.35
CA ARG A 699 -21.17 0.13 4.16
C ARG A 699 -22.48 -0.44 3.61
N SER A 700 -22.65 -1.77 3.61
CA SER A 700 -23.91 -2.38 3.17
C SER A 700 -25.07 -2.11 4.13
N ILE A 701 -24.81 -2.05 5.44
CA ILE A 701 -25.84 -1.75 6.45
C ILE A 701 -26.28 -0.29 6.41
N ILE A 702 -25.37 0.66 6.14
CA ILE A 702 -25.70 2.09 6.06
C ILE A 702 -26.38 2.46 4.73
N ALA A 703 -26.15 1.68 3.67
CA ALA A 703 -26.68 1.95 2.33
C ALA A 703 -28.07 1.31 2.06
N GLY A 704 -28.49 0.36 2.90
CA GLY A 704 -29.86 -0.17 2.92
C GLY A 704 -30.70 0.57 3.94
#